data_AF-A0A0B0EES6-F1
#
_entry.id   AF-A0A0B0EES6-F1
#
_cell.length_a   1.000
_cell.length_b   1.000
_cell.length_c   1.000
_cell.angle_alpha   90.00
_cell.angle_beta   90.00
_cell.angle_gamma   90.00
#
_symmetry.space_group_name_H-M   'P 1'
#
loop_
_entity.id
_entity.type
_entity.pdbx_description
1 polymer ?
#
loop_
_entity_poly.entity_id
_entity_poly.type
_entity_poly.pdbx_seq_one_letter_code
_entity_poly.pdbx_strand_id
1 'polypeptide(L)'
;MVRQQLGDEAFVKALHRFYRKYKFKVASFDDVETVFNNVTDNPMGPLFEQWVKRAGSPSLRVSQAVAKPKGDGYVLSANIEQTQDAEPYRLKLPIAVHMEGVANAFQTCIDVNAKQYNLELNLPMRPLQLDVDPEFDVFRTLDHNESPPALSQVFGAEQVLVVLPASASESIRMGYQNLAEEWQKGRAVNMEIKLDNELDELPADRAVWLFGWENRFRPMFDNALSDYDYGKNESGVSIEGTEIKRDKHSVVIMGRHPSNSAHALAWLATDNVAAMPGLGRKLPHYNKYSYLGFTGDEPANVFKGQWPVVNSPMSIAVSQEDGKEVEQTTAKLAPRSALAQLPPVFSEARMLKDIEYLASDELAGRGLGTEGLNKAADYIAGQFSDAGLQPCGDGPDDYFQTWTEKVDMPDHDIVTIKNVIGIIPGINPQFDGQSVVIGAHYDSHGLGWPDVLKGNKGKIHPGADDNASGISVLLEFARLVGKKLQPERTIVFVAFSAEEAGKLGSLHYIRQAEKYPISKTMAMINIDTVGQLGQDALTIFGNYSAREWVHIFRGAGYVTGVPIKQSALDTGNGDEKSFIDAGVPAVHLFSGARDNYHRPTDTVDRIDTAGLVKTAAVLKEAVEYLAARPEPLTSTLTAAKGSATQQEEPVRTKRKVVLGTVPAYDYTGQGVKLDGVTAGSPADKVELQIGDIIVRIGETVIEDLETFSDALKRLQAGAEIAIVYMRDGTEYTVNTEVVER
;
A
#
# COMPACT_ATOMS: atom_id res chain seq x y z
N MET A 1 -27.48 3.14 8.51
CA MET A 1 -28.94 3.27 8.77
C MET A 1 -29.88 3.16 7.55
N VAL A 2 -30.29 4.25 6.85
CA VAL A 2 -31.36 4.17 5.80
C VAL A 2 -31.06 3.15 4.69
N ARG A 3 -29.84 3.16 4.16
CA ARG A 3 -29.36 2.17 3.18
C ARG A 3 -29.58 0.73 3.67
N GLN A 4 -29.18 0.42 4.89
CA GLN A 4 -29.28 -0.94 5.45
C GLN A 4 -30.73 -1.37 5.71
N GLN A 5 -31.63 -0.42 5.98
CA GLN A 5 -33.05 -0.72 6.12
C GLN A 5 -33.73 -0.99 4.78
N LEU A 6 -33.32 -0.30 3.71
CA LEU A 6 -33.90 -0.43 2.38
C LEU A 6 -33.26 -1.53 1.53
N GLY A 7 -31.98 -1.82 1.78
CA GLY A 7 -31.13 -2.56 0.85
C GLY A 7 -30.57 -1.67 -0.26
N ASP A 8 -29.46 -2.12 -0.86
CA ASP A 8 -28.66 -1.32 -1.79
C ASP A 8 -29.43 -0.93 -3.06
N GLU A 9 -30.18 -1.85 -3.65
CA GLU A 9 -30.91 -1.61 -4.90
C GLU A 9 -31.98 -0.49 -4.73
N ALA A 10 -32.82 -0.62 -3.71
CA ALA A 10 -33.85 0.37 -3.41
C ALA A 10 -33.24 1.72 -3.02
N PHE A 11 -32.16 1.72 -2.25
CA PHE A 11 -31.45 2.93 -1.87
C PHE A 11 -30.85 3.67 -3.08
N VAL A 12 -30.16 2.97 -3.99
CA VAL A 12 -29.62 3.55 -5.23
C VAL A 12 -30.74 4.09 -6.12
N LYS A 13 -31.84 3.35 -6.26
CA LYS A 13 -33.01 3.80 -7.02
C LYS A 13 -33.62 5.08 -6.43
N ALA A 14 -33.70 5.19 -5.10
CA ALA A 14 -34.15 6.40 -4.42
C ALA A 14 -33.20 7.59 -4.66
N LEU A 15 -31.89 7.37 -4.53
CA LEU A 15 -30.87 8.40 -4.82
C LEU A 15 -30.94 8.90 -6.27
N HIS A 16 -31.05 8.01 -7.24
CA HIS A 16 -31.20 8.40 -8.66
C HIS A 16 -32.46 9.23 -8.89
N ARG A 17 -33.59 8.85 -8.29
CA ARG A 17 -34.85 9.61 -8.39
C ARG A 17 -34.71 10.98 -7.75
N PHE A 18 -34.12 11.04 -6.55
CA PHE A 18 -33.89 12.28 -5.82
C PHE A 18 -33.00 13.22 -6.63
N TYR A 19 -31.84 12.73 -7.07
CA TYR A 19 -30.91 13.50 -7.90
C TYR A 19 -31.59 14.02 -9.17
N ARG A 20 -32.26 13.17 -9.96
CA ARG A 20 -32.93 13.63 -11.20
C ARG A 20 -33.99 14.70 -10.94
N LYS A 21 -34.73 14.61 -9.82
CA LYS A 21 -35.81 15.54 -9.49
C LYS A 21 -35.28 16.89 -8.98
N TYR A 22 -34.23 16.86 -8.16
CA TYR A 22 -33.71 18.01 -7.42
C TYR A 22 -32.33 18.50 -7.88
N LYS A 23 -31.77 17.96 -8.98
CA LYS A 23 -30.53 18.47 -9.58
C LYS A 23 -30.66 19.97 -9.84
N PHE A 24 -29.72 20.75 -9.29
CA PHE A 24 -29.69 22.21 -9.35
C PHE A 24 -30.90 22.91 -8.68
N LYS A 25 -31.50 22.29 -7.66
CA LYS A 25 -32.58 22.85 -6.85
C LYS A 25 -32.29 22.66 -5.37
N VAL A 26 -32.92 23.48 -4.53
CA VAL A 26 -32.94 23.29 -3.07
C VAL A 26 -33.93 22.17 -2.74
N ALA A 27 -33.58 21.30 -1.78
CA ALA A 27 -34.42 20.21 -1.29
C ALA A 27 -34.36 20.14 0.24
N SER A 28 -35.50 19.83 0.86
CA SER A 28 -35.66 19.65 2.31
C SER A 28 -35.56 18.17 2.73
N PHE A 29 -35.54 17.89 4.04
CA PHE A 29 -35.65 16.50 4.52
C PHE A 29 -37.01 15.88 4.20
N ASP A 30 -38.09 16.66 4.13
CA ASP A 30 -39.41 16.18 3.72
C ASP A 30 -39.42 15.74 2.25
N ASP A 31 -38.63 16.40 1.39
CA ASP A 31 -38.42 15.99 0.00
C ASP A 31 -37.67 14.66 -0.10
N VAL A 32 -36.65 14.47 0.75
CA VAL A 32 -35.91 13.21 0.85
C VAL A 32 -36.85 12.10 1.31
N GLU A 33 -37.58 12.32 2.41
CA GLU A 33 -38.56 11.36 2.94
C GLU A 33 -39.58 10.96 1.86
N THR A 34 -40.14 11.94 1.15
CA THR A 34 -41.12 11.71 0.08
C THR A 34 -40.53 10.83 -1.03
N VAL A 35 -39.32 11.12 -1.51
CA VAL A 35 -38.71 10.32 -2.57
C VAL A 35 -38.41 8.90 -2.10
N PHE A 36 -37.92 8.74 -0.88
CA PHE A 36 -37.54 7.45 -0.32
C PHE A 36 -38.76 6.57 -0.02
N ASN A 37 -39.84 7.13 0.53
CA ASN A 37 -41.12 6.43 0.72
C ASN A 37 -41.72 5.90 -0.60
N ASN A 38 -41.46 6.56 -1.73
CA ASN A 38 -41.99 6.15 -3.04
C ASN A 38 -41.20 5.00 -3.71
N VAL A 39 -40.20 4.43 -3.02
CA VAL A 39 -39.36 3.34 -3.54
C VAL A 39 -39.51 2.05 -2.72
N THR A 40 -40.21 2.11 -1.59
CA THR A 40 -40.40 0.98 -0.67
C THR A 40 -41.84 0.92 -0.18
N ASP A 41 -42.34 -0.29 0.12
CA ASP A 41 -43.65 -0.48 0.73
C ASP A 41 -43.63 -0.23 2.25
N ASN A 42 -42.44 -0.08 2.85
CA ASN A 42 -42.27 0.20 4.28
C ASN A 42 -42.23 1.72 4.54
N PRO A 43 -43.16 2.27 5.34
CA PRO A 43 -43.15 3.70 5.67
C PRO A 43 -41.88 4.11 6.44
N MET A 44 -41.15 5.09 5.92
CA MET A 44 -39.94 5.64 6.55
C MET A 44 -40.23 6.78 7.54
N GLY A 45 -41.48 7.23 7.67
CA GLY A 45 -41.87 8.35 8.54
C GLY A 45 -41.35 8.24 9.99
N PRO A 46 -41.46 7.08 10.67
CA PRO A 46 -40.90 6.93 12.01
C PRO A 46 -39.38 7.12 12.08
N LEU A 47 -38.65 6.79 11.01
CA LEU A 47 -37.19 6.98 10.94
C LEU A 47 -36.86 8.48 10.84
N PHE A 48 -37.54 9.21 9.96
CA PHE A 48 -37.32 10.66 9.81
C PHE A 48 -37.74 11.43 11.06
N GLU A 49 -38.87 11.06 11.67
CA GLU A 49 -39.29 11.66 12.94
C GLU A 49 -38.21 11.51 14.03
N GLN A 50 -37.65 10.30 14.16
CA GLN A 50 -36.64 9.99 15.16
C GLN A 50 -35.29 10.66 14.90
N TRP A 51 -34.83 10.75 13.65
CA TRP A 51 -33.46 11.20 13.35
C TRP A 51 -33.36 12.64 12.85
N VAL A 52 -34.46 13.21 12.35
CA VAL A 52 -34.48 14.58 11.81
C VAL A 52 -35.19 15.54 12.74
N LYS A 53 -36.28 15.11 13.40
CA LYS A 53 -37.14 16.02 14.18
C LYS A 53 -36.93 15.93 15.69
N ARG A 54 -36.42 14.81 16.18
CA ARG A 54 -36.13 14.59 17.60
C ARG A 54 -34.70 15.05 17.97
N ALA A 55 -34.57 15.78 19.07
CA ALA A 55 -33.28 16.18 19.63
C ALA A 55 -32.59 15.04 20.41
N GLY A 56 -31.26 15.03 20.40
CA GLY A 56 -30.42 14.06 21.11
C GLY A 56 -30.03 12.83 20.29
N SER A 57 -29.30 11.92 20.93
CA SER A 57 -28.79 10.67 20.37
C SER A 57 -28.89 9.52 21.37
N PRO A 58 -28.95 8.26 20.90
CA PRO A 58 -28.83 7.11 21.80
C PRO A 58 -27.38 6.99 22.31
N SER A 59 -27.25 6.52 23.55
CA SER A 59 -26.00 6.04 24.14
C SER A 59 -26.19 4.57 24.48
N LEU A 60 -25.24 3.71 24.09
CA LEU A 60 -25.39 2.27 24.20
C LEU A 60 -24.32 1.64 25.08
N ARG A 61 -24.68 0.54 25.74
CA ARG A 61 -23.75 -0.32 26.48
C ARG A 61 -24.21 -1.77 26.40
N VAL A 62 -23.26 -2.68 26.35
CA VAL A 62 -23.47 -4.12 26.51
C VAL A 62 -22.98 -4.56 27.90
N SER A 63 -23.75 -5.40 28.57
CA SER A 63 -23.40 -5.95 29.87
C SER A 63 -23.78 -7.44 29.98
N GLN A 64 -23.17 -8.15 30.92
CA GLN A 64 -23.52 -9.53 31.27
C GLN A 64 -23.49 -10.54 30.10
N ALA A 65 -22.48 -10.47 29.23
CA ALA A 65 -22.31 -11.45 28.16
C ALA A 65 -21.84 -12.81 28.73
N VAL A 66 -22.71 -13.81 28.69
CA VAL A 66 -22.49 -15.15 29.26
C VAL A 66 -22.84 -16.23 28.25
N ALA A 67 -22.00 -17.26 28.14
CA ALA A 67 -22.24 -18.45 27.33
C ALA A 67 -22.57 -19.66 28.20
N LYS A 68 -23.60 -20.41 27.79
CA LYS A 68 -23.98 -21.69 28.41
C LYS A 68 -24.04 -22.80 27.38
N PRO A 69 -23.49 -24.00 27.65
CA PRO A 69 -23.72 -25.17 26.80
C PRO A 69 -25.21 -25.54 26.71
N LYS A 70 -25.71 -25.86 25.52
CA LYS A 70 -27.08 -26.34 25.29
C LYS A 70 -27.11 -27.32 24.12
N GLY A 71 -27.33 -28.59 24.44
CA GLY A 71 -27.23 -29.68 23.44
C GLY A 71 -25.81 -29.75 22.87
N ASP A 72 -25.70 -29.77 21.54
CA ASP A 72 -24.40 -29.80 20.83
C ASP A 72 -23.83 -28.40 20.55
N GLY A 73 -24.46 -27.33 21.08
CA GLY A 73 -24.05 -25.95 20.86
C GLY A 73 -24.07 -25.11 22.14
N TYR A 74 -24.17 -23.79 21.97
CA TYR A 74 -24.12 -22.80 23.04
C TYR A 74 -25.29 -21.80 22.94
N VAL A 75 -25.71 -21.27 24.08
CA VAL A 75 -26.56 -20.08 24.17
C VAL A 75 -25.72 -18.94 24.70
N LEU A 76 -25.63 -17.86 23.93
CA LEU A 76 -25.12 -16.57 24.36
C LEU A 76 -26.27 -15.72 24.88
N SER A 77 -26.14 -15.23 26.11
CA SER A 77 -27.04 -14.24 26.71
C SER A 77 -26.28 -12.95 27.01
N ALA A 78 -26.88 -11.80 26.75
CA ALA A 78 -26.31 -10.48 27.07
C ALA A 78 -27.40 -9.43 27.24
N ASN A 79 -27.13 -8.34 27.95
CA ASN A 79 -28.02 -7.20 28.05
C ASN A 79 -27.49 -6.04 27.22
N ILE A 80 -28.37 -5.46 26.40
CA ILE A 80 -28.10 -4.26 25.62
C ILE A 80 -28.93 -3.13 26.21
N GLU A 81 -28.27 -2.03 26.56
CA GLU A 81 -28.87 -0.93 27.30
C GLU A 81 -28.78 0.39 26.51
N GLN A 82 -29.87 1.15 26.52
CA GLN A 82 -29.91 2.54 26.05
C GLN A 82 -29.80 3.49 27.25
N THR A 83 -28.60 4.01 27.50
CA THR A 83 -28.20 4.68 28.75
C THR A 83 -28.54 6.16 28.82
N GLN A 84 -28.99 6.79 27.73
CA GLN A 84 -29.42 8.20 27.75
C GLN A 84 -30.65 8.42 28.66
N ASP A 85 -30.94 9.65 29.09
CA ASP A 85 -32.14 9.90 29.93
C ASP A 85 -33.46 9.89 29.12
N ALA A 86 -33.43 10.38 27.89
CA ALA A 86 -34.61 10.49 27.02
C ALA A 86 -35.17 9.11 26.62
N GLU A 87 -36.41 9.05 26.12
CA GLU A 87 -37.07 7.81 25.66
C GLU A 87 -36.17 6.93 24.75
N PRO A 88 -36.32 5.60 24.75
CA PRO A 88 -35.50 4.73 23.91
C PRO A 88 -35.68 5.07 22.42
N TYR A 89 -34.61 4.95 21.65
CA TYR A 89 -34.63 5.01 20.20
C TYR A 89 -34.99 3.62 19.67
N ARG A 90 -35.62 3.59 18.49
CA ARG A 90 -35.81 2.36 17.70
C ARG A 90 -34.57 2.15 16.85
N LEU A 91 -33.81 1.12 17.18
CA LEU A 91 -32.50 0.83 16.60
C LEU A 91 -32.51 -0.55 15.98
N LYS A 92 -32.00 -0.65 14.75
CA LYS A 92 -31.63 -1.91 14.14
C LYS A 92 -30.13 -2.08 14.33
N LEU A 93 -29.73 -2.84 15.35
CA LEU A 93 -28.34 -2.98 15.77
C LEU A 93 -27.69 -4.16 15.05
N PRO A 94 -26.60 -3.95 14.29
CA PRO A 94 -25.74 -5.03 13.83
C PRO A 94 -25.05 -5.69 15.02
N ILE A 95 -24.89 -7.00 14.97
CA ILE A 95 -24.20 -7.81 15.96
C ILE A 95 -23.20 -8.71 15.24
N ALA A 96 -22.00 -8.83 15.80
CA ALA A 96 -21.02 -9.84 15.43
C ALA A 96 -20.65 -10.69 16.65
N VAL A 97 -20.58 -12.01 16.47
CA VAL A 97 -20.14 -12.95 17.49
C VAL A 97 -18.94 -13.73 16.98
N HIS A 98 -17.82 -13.62 17.70
CA HIS A 98 -16.60 -14.38 17.42
C HIS A 98 -16.69 -15.72 18.13
N MET A 99 -16.32 -16.79 17.44
CA MET A 99 -16.45 -18.16 17.94
C MET A 99 -15.14 -18.93 17.84
N GLU A 100 -14.94 -19.85 18.79
CA GLU A 100 -13.76 -20.71 18.86
C GLU A 100 -13.56 -21.51 17.58
N GLY A 101 -12.37 -21.38 16.97
CA GLY A 101 -12.00 -22.10 15.74
C GLY A 101 -12.69 -21.60 14.47
N VAL A 102 -13.43 -20.49 14.50
CA VAL A 102 -14.15 -19.94 13.33
C VAL A 102 -13.45 -18.68 12.82
N ALA A 103 -13.02 -18.69 11.55
CA ALA A 103 -12.26 -17.60 10.96
C ALA A 103 -13.07 -16.30 10.73
N ASN A 104 -14.37 -16.42 10.51
CA ASN A 104 -15.27 -15.29 10.25
C ASN A 104 -16.31 -15.18 11.36
N ALA A 105 -16.55 -13.97 11.85
CA ALA A 105 -17.55 -13.73 12.87
C ALA A 105 -18.96 -14.05 12.35
N PHE A 106 -19.82 -14.61 13.21
CA PHE A 106 -21.24 -14.73 12.92
C PHE A 106 -21.88 -13.35 13.00
N GLN A 107 -22.48 -12.86 11.92
CA GLN A 107 -23.10 -11.53 11.87
C GLN A 107 -24.62 -11.62 11.71
N THR A 108 -25.35 -10.81 12.47
CA THR A 108 -26.82 -10.67 12.38
C THR A 108 -27.24 -9.26 12.78
N CYS A 109 -28.54 -8.94 12.69
CA CYS A 109 -29.11 -7.69 13.21
C CYS A 109 -30.26 -7.98 14.16
N ILE A 110 -30.43 -7.12 15.16
CA ILE A 110 -31.57 -7.16 16.09
C ILE A 110 -32.30 -5.82 16.11
N ASP A 111 -33.59 -5.85 16.43
CA ASP A 111 -34.40 -4.64 16.62
C ASP A 111 -34.55 -4.33 18.12
N VAL A 112 -34.01 -3.20 18.56
CA VAL A 112 -34.05 -2.71 19.94
C VAL A 112 -34.89 -1.44 20.01
N ASN A 113 -35.95 -1.47 20.82
CA ASN A 113 -36.87 -0.34 20.99
C ASN A 113 -37.17 0.00 22.47
N ALA A 114 -36.45 -0.64 23.39
CA ALA A 114 -36.60 -0.47 24.83
C ALA A 114 -35.28 0.01 25.46
N LYS A 115 -35.37 0.45 26.72
CA LYS A 115 -34.19 0.86 27.52
C LYS A 115 -33.24 -0.29 27.81
N GLN A 116 -33.79 -1.50 27.95
CA GLN A 116 -33.05 -2.72 28.18
C GLN A 116 -33.58 -3.77 27.21
N TYR A 117 -32.68 -4.53 26.61
CA TYR A 117 -32.98 -5.62 25.70
C TYR A 117 -32.12 -6.82 26.06
N ASN A 118 -32.76 -7.95 26.35
CA ASN A 118 -32.08 -9.19 26.66
C ASN A 118 -31.86 -9.96 25.36
N LEU A 119 -30.60 -10.04 24.94
CA LEU A 119 -30.17 -10.83 23.79
C LEU A 119 -30.08 -12.30 24.19
N GLU A 120 -30.63 -13.19 23.37
CA GLU A 120 -30.35 -14.62 23.41
C GLU A 120 -30.07 -15.13 21.99
N LEU A 121 -28.90 -15.75 21.78
CA LEU A 121 -28.49 -16.33 20.50
C LEU A 121 -28.09 -17.79 20.71
N ASN A 122 -28.64 -18.70 19.89
CA ASN A 122 -28.17 -20.09 19.83
C ASN A 122 -27.06 -20.18 18.77
N LEU A 123 -25.90 -20.70 19.16
CA LEU A 123 -24.70 -20.73 18.34
C LEU A 123 -24.15 -22.16 18.26
N PRO A 124 -23.62 -22.58 17.10
CA PRO A 124 -23.12 -23.94 16.92
C PRO A 124 -21.77 -24.18 17.62
N MET A 125 -21.02 -23.11 17.87
CA MET A 125 -19.68 -23.14 18.46
C MET A 125 -19.61 -22.20 19.67
N ARG A 126 -18.58 -22.37 20.50
CA ARG A 126 -18.36 -21.58 21.71
C ARG A 126 -18.16 -20.10 21.35
N PRO A 127 -19.02 -19.17 21.83
CA PRO A 127 -18.84 -17.74 21.61
C PRO A 127 -17.81 -17.15 22.57
N LEU A 128 -16.95 -16.27 22.05
CA LEU A 128 -15.79 -15.73 22.76
C LEU A 128 -15.88 -14.23 22.95
N GLN A 129 -16.44 -13.52 21.98
CA GLN A 129 -16.62 -12.08 22.01
C GLN A 129 -17.92 -11.70 21.32
N LEU A 130 -18.63 -10.72 21.89
CA LEU A 130 -19.82 -10.12 21.35
C LEU A 130 -19.53 -8.66 21.03
N ASP A 131 -19.64 -8.30 19.75
CA ASP A 131 -19.59 -6.92 19.30
C ASP A 131 -20.98 -6.46 18.85
N VAL A 132 -21.37 -5.28 19.30
CA VAL A 132 -22.62 -4.61 18.91
C VAL A 132 -22.25 -3.34 18.16
N ASP A 133 -22.81 -3.19 16.97
CA ASP A 133 -22.46 -2.11 16.03
C ASP A 133 -20.95 -1.99 15.73
N PRO A 134 -20.25 -3.12 15.40
CA PRO A 134 -18.78 -3.14 15.26
C PRO A 134 -18.23 -2.24 14.14
N GLU A 135 -19.09 -1.84 13.21
CA GLU A 135 -18.72 -1.03 12.04
C GLU A 135 -19.36 0.38 12.08
N PHE A 136 -19.88 0.79 13.25
CA PHE A 136 -20.43 2.12 13.52
C PHE A 136 -21.54 2.54 12.53
N ASP A 137 -22.48 1.64 12.24
CA ASP A 137 -23.57 1.84 11.29
C ASP A 137 -24.75 2.65 11.83
N VAL A 138 -24.83 2.69 13.15
CA VAL A 138 -25.93 3.30 13.89
C VAL A 138 -25.47 4.66 14.40
N PHE A 139 -26.23 5.70 14.10
CA PHE A 139 -25.96 7.01 14.68
C PHE A 139 -26.22 6.95 16.20
N ARG A 140 -25.15 7.12 16.97
CA ARG A 140 -25.16 7.09 18.43
C ARG A 140 -24.03 7.96 18.97
N THR A 141 -24.16 8.35 20.24
CA THR A 141 -23.04 8.88 20.98
C THR A 141 -22.03 7.76 21.19
N LEU A 142 -20.80 7.96 20.73
CA LEU A 142 -19.71 7.01 21.00
C LEU A 142 -19.25 7.20 22.43
N ASP A 143 -19.03 6.10 23.13
CA ASP A 143 -18.32 6.13 24.39
C ASP A 143 -16.88 6.57 24.16
N HIS A 144 -16.31 7.27 25.14
CA HIS A 144 -14.95 7.72 25.05
C HIS A 144 -13.97 6.57 24.81
N ASN A 145 -14.22 5.37 25.35
CA ASN A 145 -13.38 4.19 25.15
C ASN A 145 -13.48 3.57 23.75
N GLU A 146 -14.39 4.02 22.89
CA GLU A 146 -14.50 3.56 21.50
C GLU A 146 -13.60 4.34 20.54
N SER A 147 -12.79 5.23 21.08
CA SER A 147 -11.76 5.97 20.34
C SER A 147 -10.41 5.79 21.02
N PRO A 148 -9.31 5.67 20.26
CA PRO A 148 -8.00 5.61 20.88
C PRO A 148 -7.66 6.95 21.56
N PRO A 149 -6.94 6.95 22.69
CA PRO A 149 -6.50 8.20 23.29
C PRO A 149 -5.48 8.87 22.36
N ALA A 150 -5.63 10.17 22.15
CA ALA A 150 -4.88 10.90 21.12
C ALA A 150 -4.51 12.31 21.59
N LEU A 151 -3.43 12.86 21.02
CA LEU A 151 -2.93 14.20 21.39
C LEU A 151 -3.97 15.31 21.22
N SER A 152 -4.89 15.18 20.27
CA SER A 152 -6.01 16.13 20.09
C SER A 152 -6.85 16.30 21.36
N GLN A 153 -6.98 15.25 22.18
CA GLN A 153 -7.83 15.27 23.37
C GLN A 153 -7.21 16.10 24.49
N VAL A 154 -5.89 15.99 24.71
CA VAL A 154 -5.21 16.79 25.74
C VAL A 154 -4.98 18.23 25.27
N PHE A 155 -4.72 18.44 23.97
CA PHE A 155 -4.51 19.78 23.41
C PHE A 155 -5.81 20.56 23.16
N GLY A 156 -6.93 19.86 23.00
CA GLY A 156 -8.27 20.43 22.82
C GLY A 156 -9.12 20.46 24.09
N ALA A 157 -8.59 20.00 25.23
CA ALA A 157 -9.29 20.04 26.50
C ALA A 157 -9.48 21.49 27.00
N GLU A 158 -10.63 21.77 27.62
CA GLU A 158 -10.92 23.08 28.21
C GLU A 158 -10.03 23.37 29.44
N GLN A 159 -9.74 22.32 30.22
CA GLN A 159 -8.89 22.37 31.40
C GLN A 159 -7.76 21.35 31.28
N VAL A 160 -6.53 21.81 31.55
CA VAL A 160 -5.32 21.00 31.46
C VAL A 160 -4.44 21.23 32.68
N LEU A 161 -3.92 20.15 33.27
CA LEU A 161 -2.88 20.19 34.28
C LEU A 161 -1.57 19.63 33.72
N VAL A 162 -0.50 20.40 33.77
CA VAL A 162 0.87 19.93 33.50
C VAL A 162 1.55 19.64 34.83
N VAL A 163 2.00 18.40 34.99
CA VAL A 163 2.68 17.91 36.19
C VAL A 163 4.15 17.69 35.87
N LEU A 164 5.00 18.48 36.51
CA LEU A 164 6.44 18.50 36.32
C LEU A 164 7.15 17.56 37.32
N PRO A 165 8.27 16.94 36.94
CA PRO A 165 8.98 15.98 37.80
C PRO A 165 9.84 16.72 38.84
N ALA A 166 9.45 16.72 40.12
CA ALA A 166 10.19 17.47 41.15
C ALA A 166 11.59 16.89 41.44
N SER A 167 11.79 15.60 41.20
CA SER A 167 13.04 14.87 41.40
C SER A 167 14.01 14.94 40.22
N ALA A 168 13.61 15.53 39.09
CA ALA A 168 14.48 15.71 37.93
C ALA A 168 15.55 16.77 38.18
N SER A 169 16.63 16.75 37.39
CA SER A 169 17.67 17.78 37.44
C SER A 169 17.11 19.17 37.16
N GLU A 170 17.76 20.20 37.69
CA GLU A 170 17.30 21.58 37.53
C GLU A 170 17.19 22.00 36.06
N SER A 171 18.14 21.58 35.21
CA SER A 171 18.13 21.88 33.77
C SER A 171 16.94 21.24 33.05
N ILE A 172 16.62 19.97 33.37
CA ILE A 172 15.47 19.25 32.80
C ILE A 172 14.17 19.91 33.28
N ARG A 173 14.06 20.19 34.58
CA ARG A 173 12.86 20.81 35.17
C ARG A 173 12.60 22.20 34.59
N MET A 174 13.63 23.03 34.42
CA MET A 174 13.50 24.33 33.76
C MET A 174 13.11 24.21 32.29
N GLY A 175 13.68 23.25 31.55
CA GLY A 175 13.32 23.01 30.16
C GLY A 175 11.85 22.65 29.99
N TYR A 176 11.34 21.77 30.85
CA TYR A 176 9.92 21.39 30.86
C TYR A 176 8.99 22.53 31.29
N GLN A 177 9.39 23.30 32.30
CA GLN A 177 8.65 24.51 32.73
C GLN A 177 8.51 25.48 31.56
N ASN A 178 9.60 25.78 30.85
CA ASN A 178 9.58 26.67 29.69
C ASN A 178 8.66 26.16 28.58
N LEU A 179 8.72 24.85 28.28
CA LEU A 179 7.85 24.22 27.29
C LEU A 179 6.37 24.38 27.67
N ALA A 180 6.02 24.12 28.93
CA ALA A 180 4.64 24.27 29.42
C ALA A 180 4.16 25.74 29.35
N GLU A 181 5.01 26.70 29.75
CA GLU A 181 4.69 28.13 29.69
C GLU A 181 4.54 28.64 28.24
N GLU A 182 5.33 28.13 27.30
CA GLU A 182 5.14 28.44 25.87
C GLU A 182 3.78 27.98 25.35
N TRP A 183 3.35 26.77 25.73
CA TRP A 183 2.01 26.30 25.40
C TRP A 183 0.90 27.10 26.07
N GLN A 184 1.11 27.54 27.31
CA GLN A 184 0.16 28.37 28.04
C GLN A 184 -0.02 29.76 27.37
N LYS A 185 1.06 30.39 26.90
CA LYS A 185 1.02 31.71 26.24
C LYS A 185 0.30 31.68 24.88
N GLY A 186 0.37 30.55 24.16
CA GLY A 186 -0.13 30.43 22.80
C GLY A 186 -1.59 30.00 22.66
N ARG A 187 -2.33 29.77 23.76
CA ARG A 187 -3.63 29.09 23.71
C ARG A 187 -4.67 29.68 24.67
N ALA A 188 -5.95 29.59 24.27
CA ALA A 188 -7.11 29.95 25.09
C ALA A 188 -7.52 28.83 26.08
N VAL A 189 -6.58 27.99 26.52
CA VAL A 189 -6.84 26.84 27.40
C VAL A 189 -6.53 27.22 28.85
N ASN A 190 -7.37 26.80 29.80
CA ASN A 190 -7.08 26.96 31.23
C ASN A 190 -6.04 25.90 31.64
N MET A 191 -4.76 26.26 31.54
CA MET A 191 -3.63 25.39 31.84
C MET A 191 -3.00 25.75 33.19
N GLU A 192 -2.94 24.76 34.10
CA GLU A 192 -2.26 24.82 35.39
C GLU A 192 -0.94 24.05 35.31
N ILE A 193 0.12 24.56 35.95
CA ILE A 193 1.43 23.90 36.00
C ILE A 193 1.79 23.67 37.47
N LYS A 194 2.06 22.43 37.84
CA LYS A 194 2.45 22.03 39.21
C LYS A 194 3.60 21.05 39.19
N LEU A 195 4.37 21.00 40.27
CA LEU A 195 5.30 19.91 40.54
C LEU A 195 4.52 18.69 41.02
N ASP A 196 5.04 17.50 40.71
CA ASP A 196 4.42 16.25 41.13
C ASP A 196 4.32 16.14 42.66
N ASN A 197 5.33 16.62 43.40
CA ASN A 197 5.34 16.64 44.87
C ASN A 197 4.34 17.63 45.54
N GLU A 198 3.68 18.49 44.76
CA GLU A 198 2.63 19.41 45.26
C GLU A 198 1.23 18.80 45.22
N LEU A 199 1.09 17.63 44.60
CA LEU A 199 -0.16 16.89 44.50
C LEU A 199 -0.15 15.74 45.50
N ASP A 200 -1.30 15.17 45.81
CA ASP A 200 -1.42 13.84 46.46
C ASP A 200 -1.90 12.82 45.42
N GLU A 201 -2.90 13.20 44.63
CA GLU A 201 -3.49 12.42 43.53
C GLU A 201 -3.66 13.27 42.26
N LEU A 202 -3.89 12.61 41.12
CA LEU A 202 -4.24 13.29 39.87
C LEU A 202 -5.73 13.63 39.84
N PRO A 203 -6.12 14.85 39.49
CA PRO A 203 -7.53 15.24 39.42
C PRO A 203 -8.24 14.59 38.23
N ALA A 204 -9.44 14.05 38.48
CA ALA A 204 -10.22 13.31 37.49
C ALA A 204 -11.19 14.18 36.64
N ASP A 205 -11.13 15.52 36.80
CA ASP A 205 -12.02 16.50 36.16
C ASP A 205 -11.40 17.19 34.94
N ARG A 206 -10.16 16.83 34.56
CA ARG A 206 -9.38 17.52 33.53
C ARG A 206 -8.41 16.60 32.83
N ALA A 207 -7.90 17.05 31.68
CA ALA A 207 -6.80 16.36 31.01
C ALA A 207 -5.47 16.65 31.70
N VAL A 208 -4.54 15.69 31.71
CA VAL A 208 -3.29 15.78 32.46
C VAL A 208 -2.11 15.47 31.54
N TRP A 209 -1.06 16.31 31.61
CA TRP A 209 0.27 16.05 31.07
C TRP A 209 1.23 15.67 32.20
N LEU A 210 1.84 14.51 32.13
CA LEU A 210 2.97 14.12 32.96
C LEU A 210 4.26 14.40 32.19
N PHE A 211 5.14 15.22 32.73
CA PHE A 211 6.44 15.50 32.13
C PHE A 211 7.57 14.75 32.85
N GLY A 212 8.54 14.26 32.07
CA GLY A 212 9.77 13.64 32.54
C GLY A 212 9.69 12.14 32.83
N TRP A 213 10.87 11.51 32.88
CA TRP A 213 11.01 10.09 33.22
C TRP A 213 10.81 9.85 34.72
N GLU A 214 11.14 10.86 35.53
CA GLU A 214 11.15 10.82 37.00
C GLU A 214 9.80 11.17 37.64
N ASN A 215 8.77 11.43 36.83
CA ASN A 215 7.46 11.84 37.32
C ASN A 215 6.85 10.77 38.22
N ARG A 216 6.52 11.12 39.47
CA ARG A 216 6.05 10.15 40.47
C ARG A 216 4.75 9.44 40.09
N PHE A 217 3.95 10.01 39.19
CA PHE A 217 2.68 9.42 38.72
C PHE A 217 2.85 8.45 37.55
N ARG A 218 4.09 8.18 37.10
CA ARG A 218 4.39 7.18 36.06
C ARG A 218 3.80 5.80 36.30
N PRO A 219 3.85 5.22 37.53
CA PRO A 219 3.22 3.91 37.77
C PRO A 219 1.72 3.88 37.49
N MET A 220 1.01 4.99 37.75
CA MET A 220 -0.41 5.13 37.43
C MET A 220 -0.64 5.20 35.92
N PHE A 221 0.24 5.93 35.20
CA PHE A 221 0.22 5.98 33.75
C PHE A 221 0.48 4.61 33.12
N ASP A 222 1.48 3.87 33.61
CA ASP A 222 1.81 2.53 33.12
C ASP A 222 0.63 1.57 33.30
N ASN A 223 -0.06 1.66 34.44
CA ASN A 223 -1.27 0.86 34.68
C ASN A 223 -2.40 1.22 33.70
N ALA A 224 -2.54 2.50 33.34
CA ALA A 224 -3.50 2.96 32.33
C ALA A 224 -3.22 2.40 30.93
N LEU A 225 -2.02 1.85 30.69
CA LEU A 225 -1.61 1.27 29.43
C LEU A 225 -1.56 -0.27 29.45
N SER A 226 -2.02 -0.91 30.53
CA SER A 226 -1.92 -2.37 30.72
C SER A 226 -2.63 -3.21 29.64
N ASP A 227 -3.65 -2.64 28.99
CA ASP A 227 -4.39 -3.31 27.91
C ASP A 227 -3.79 -3.07 26.51
N TYR A 228 -2.70 -2.29 26.39
CA TYR A 228 -1.99 -2.05 25.14
C TYR A 228 -0.66 -2.82 25.08
N ASP A 229 -0.10 -2.97 23.88
CA ASP A 229 1.25 -3.48 23.68
C ASP A 229 2.29 -2.42 24.12
N TYR A 230 2.42 -2.29 25.44
CA TYR A 230 3.29 -1.37 26.13
C TYR A 230 4.16 -2.12 27.14
N GLY A 231 5.48 -2.03 26.95
CA GLY A 231 6.47 -2.59 27.86
C GLY A 231 7.32 -1.50 28.51
N LYS A 232 7.70 -1.70 29.77
CA LYS A 232 8.71 -0.87 30.45
C LYS A 232 10.02 -1.65 30.60
N ASN A 233 11.14 -0.96 30.41
CA ASN A 233 12.47 -1.49 30.72
C ASN A 233 13.29 -0.44 31.48
N GLU A 234 14.43 -0.83 32.04
CA GLU A 234 15.27 0.09 32.84
C GLU A 234 15.82 1.26 32.02
N SER A 235 15.90 1.12 30.70
CA SER A 235 16.52 2.06 29.77
C SER A 235 15.53 2.80 28.86
N GLY A 236 14.22 2.70 29.10
CA GLY A 236 13.19 3.20 28.17
C GLY A 236 11.89 2.41 28.19
N VAL A 237 11.22 2.35 27.04
CA VAL A 237 9.93 1.67 26.86
C VAL A 237 9.91 0.89 25.54
N SER A 238 9.02 -0.09 25.44
CA SER A 238 8.68 -0.80 24.21
C SER A 238 7.23 -0.50 23.83
N ILE A 239 6.97 -0.23 22.55
CA ILE A 239 5.64 0.00 22.01
C ILE A 239 5.52 -0.81 20.72
N GLU A 240 4.57 -1.73 20.63
CA GLU A 240 4.36 -2.57 19.43
C GLU A 240 5.64 -3.25 18.96
N GLY A 241 6.38 -3.86 19.90
CA GLY A 241 7.68 -4.48 19.64
C GLY A 241 8.85 -3.53 19.31
N THR A 242 8.61 -2.21 19.25
CA THR A 242 9.64 -1.20 18.96
C THR A 242 10.23 -0.63 20.24
N GLU A 243 11.55 -0.76 20.44
CA GLU A 243 12.25 -0.18 21.58
C GLU A 243 12.49 1.34 21.42
N ILE A 244 12.07 2.11 22.41
CA ILE A 244 12.34 3.54 22.57
C ILE A 244 13.26 3.74 23.78
N LYS A 245 14.55 3.96 23.48
CA LYS A 245 15.59 4.16 24.50
C LYS A 245 15.62 5.60 25.02
N ARG A 246 15.67 5.75 26.34
CA ARG A 246 15.68 7.01 27.08
C ARG A 246 16.85 7.93 26.73
N ASP A 247 18.03 7.35 26.51
CA ASP A 247 19.27 8.07 26.18
C ASP A 247 19.30 8.61 24.74
N LYS A 248 18.46 8.07 23.84
CA LYS A 248 18.43 8.41 22.42
C LYS A 248 17.17 9.15 21.97
N HIS A 249 16.08 9.02 22.71
CA HIS A 249 14.77 9.44 22.23
C HIS A 249 14.01 10.32 23.22
N SER A 250 13.22 11.22 22.65
CA SER A 250 12.08 11.83 23.33
C SER A 250 10.83 11.02 23.01
N VAL A 251 10.02 10.71 24.01
CA VAL A 251 8.80 9.91 23.88
C VAL A 251 7.58 10.74 24.26
N VAL A 252 6.49 10.55 23.51
CA VAL A 252 5.16 11.03 23.88
C VAL A 252 4.20 9.87 23.81
N ILE A 253 3.44 9.62 24.87
CA ILE A 253 2.46 8.54 24.93
C ILE A 253 1.16 9.06 25.52
N MET A 254 0.05 8.66 24.92
CA MET A 254 -1.31 8.97 25.34
C MET A 254 -1.92 7.74 26.01
N GLY A 255 -2.61 7.97 27.11
CA GLY A 255 -3.47 7.02 27.81
C GLY A 255 -4.80 7.66 28.16
N ARG A 256 -5.71 6.86 28.71
CA ARG A 256 -6.97 7.35 29.30
C ARG A 256 -6.73 7.66 30.78
N HIS A 257 -7.39 8.68 31.31
CA HIS A 257 -7.30 8.94 32.75
C HIS A 257 -7.98 7.79 33.52
N PRO A 258 -7.27 7.07 34.41
CA PRO A 258 -7.77 5.84 35.05
C PRO A 258 -9.08 6.01 35.81
N SER A 259 -9.28 7.17 36.45
CA SER A 259 -10.49 7.44 37.23
C SER A 259 -11.65 7.99 36.38
N ASN A 260 -11.41 8.41 35.14
CA ASN A 260 -12.43 8.99 34.26
C ASN A 260 -11.98 8.95 32.79
N SER A 261 -12.47 7.99 32.01
CA SER A 261 -12.07 7.80 30.61
C SER A 261 -12.42 8.98 29.68
N ALA A 262 -13.25 9.93 30.13
CA ALA A 262 -13.56 11.15 29.38
C ALA A 262 -12.34 12.07 29.22
N HIS A 263 -11.36 11.98 30.13
CA HIS A 263 -10.17 12.80 30.09
C HIS A 263 -8.94 12.01 29.63
N ALA A 264 -8.06 12.69 28.90
CA ALA A 264 -6.79 12.14 28.45
C ALA A 264 -5.72 12.29 29.54
N LEU A 265 -4.88 11.28 29.63
CA LEU A 265 -3.65 11.31 30.41
C LEU A 265 -2.49 11.18 29.41
N ALA A 266 -1.62 12.18 29.34
CA ALA A 266 -0.51 12.24 28.40
C ALA A 266 0.81 12.18 29.15
N TRP A 267 1.82 11.57 28.55
CA TRP A 267 3.17 11.53 29.09
C TRP A 267 4.16 11.99 28.03
N LEU A 268 4.99 12.98 28.38
CA LEU A 268 6.10 13.48 27.57
C LEU A 268 7.40 13.32 28.36
N ALA A 269 8.38 12.59 27.82
CA ALA A 269 9.68 12.43 28.45
C ALA A 269 10.85 12.51 27.47
N THR A 270 11.91 13.19 27.91
CA THR A 270 13.18 13.41 27.22
C THR A 270 14.22 13.84 28.24
N ASP A 271 15.45 13.32 28.12
CA ASP A 271 16.61 13.85 28.84
C ASP A 271 17.35 14.92 28.01
N ASN A 272 16.99 15.06 26.73
CA ASN A 272 17.54 16.06 25.84
C ASN A 272 16.79 17.39 25.98
N VAL A 273 17.36 18.32 26.75
CA VAL A 273 16.82 19.67 26.96
C VAL A 273 16.78 20.48 25.65
N ALA A 274 17.74 20.27 24.73
CA ALA A 274 17.80 21.00 23.46
C ALA A 274 16.63 20.65 22.52
N ALA A 275 16.05 19.45 22.65
CA ALA A 275 14.91 19.01 21.87
C ALA A 275 13.57 19.65 22.29
N MET A 276 13.46 20.14 23.53
CA MET A 276 12.19 20.60 24.12
C MET A 276 11.51 21.74 23.34
N PRO A 277 12.21 22.82 22.89
CA PRO A 277 11.57 23.85 22.08
C PRO A 277 11.03 23.32 20.74
N GLY A 278 11.76 22.38 20.11
CA GLY A 278 11.32 21.74 18.88
C GLY A 278 10.08 20.86 19.08
N LEU A 279 10.02 20.12 20.21
CA LEU A 279 8.85 19.31 20.59
C LEU A 279 7.64 20.22 20.84
N GLY A 280 7.84 21.33 21.56
CA GLY A 280 6.81 22.34 21.83
C GLY A 280 6.15 22.85 20.55
N ARG A 281 6.94 23.13 19.50
CA ARG A 281 6.42 23.54 18.18
C ARG A 281 5.74 22.41 17.41
N LYS A 282 6.28 21.19 17.47
CA LYS A 282 5.85 20.07 16.61
C LYS A 282 4.60 19.36 17.12
N LEU A 283 4.52 19.05 18.41
CA LEU A 283 3.45 18.21 19.00
C LEU A 283 2.00 18.68 18.70
N PRO A 284 1.69 19.99 18.63
CA PRO A 284 0.36 20.47 18.22
C PRO A 284 -0.11 20.03 16.82
N HIS A 285 0.81 19.58 15.97
CA HIS A 285 0.52 19.09 14.62
C HIS A 285 0.35 17.56 14.54
N TYR A 286 0.48 16.85 15.67
CA TYR A 286 0.37 15.38 15.76
C TYR A 286 -0.96 14.91 16.36
N ASN A 287 -2.03 15.69 16.16
CA ASN A 287 -3.34 15.51 16.79
C ASN A 287 -3.91 14.09 16.83
N LYS A 288 -3.74 13.30 15.77
CA LYS A 288 -4.34 11.98 15.67
C LYS A 288 -3.57 10.86 16.37
N TYR A 289 -2.32 11.08 16.77
CA TYR A 289 -1.45 10.01 17.24
C TYR A 289 -1.60 9.75 18.74
N SER A 290 -1.47 8.48 19.12
CA SER A 290 -1.46 8.03 20.51
C SER A 290 -0.06 7.95 21.07
N TYR A 291 0.95 7.70 20.24
CA TYR A 291 2.35 7.68 20.68
C TYR A 291 3.27 8.19 19.59
N LEU A 292 4.40 8.77 20.02
CA LEU A 292 5.43 9.35 19.17
C LEU A 292 6.81 9.11 19.78
N GLY A 293 7.79 8.87 18.92
CA GLY A 293 9.22 8.87 19.25
C GLY A 293 9.97 9.88 18.38
N PHE A 294 10.85 10.66 18.99
CA PHE A 294 11.70 11.63 18.32
C PHE A 294 13.17 11.41 18.67
N THR A 295 14.07 11.78 17.76
CA THR A 295 15.52 11.78 18.01
C THR A 295 16.17 13.11 17.62
N GLY A 296 17.32 13.41 18.23
CA GLY A 296 18.12 14.61 17.99
C GLY A 296 17.60 15.90 18.64
N ASP A 297 18.43 16.94 18.59
CA ASP A 297 18.15 18.28 19.17
C ASP A 297 17.07 19.03 18.38
N GLU A 298 17.01 18.82 17.07
CA GLU A 298 15.86 19.22 16.25
C GLU A 298 14.98 17.98 16.04
N PRO A 299 14.00 17.74 16.91
CA PRO A 299 13.38 16.43 17.11
C PRO A 299 12.78 15.89 15.82
N ALA A 300 13.44 14.91 15.20
CA ALA A 300 12.97 14.22 14.01
C ALA A 300 12.09 13.04 14.43
N ASN A 301 10.87 12.94 13.89
CA ASN A 301 9.99 11.83 14.22
C ASN A 301 10.54 10.54 13.61
N VAL A 302 10.84 9.56 14.46
CA VAL A 302 11.33 8.23 14.08
C VAL A 302 10.28 7.15 14.31
N PHE A 303 9.26 7.45 15.11
CA PHE A 303 8.22 6.51 15.48
C PHE A 303 6.90 7.26 15.74
N LYS A 304 5.77 6.67 15.32
CA LYS A 304 4.43 7.19 15.56
C LYS A 304 3.37 6.12 15.31
N GLY A 305 2.26 6.21 16.03
CA GLY A 305 1.10 5.36 15.76
C GLY A 305 -0.11 5.70 16.61
N GLN A 306 -1.09 4.82 16.57
CA GLN A 306 -2.37 4.94 17.26
C GLN A 306 -2.64 3.63 18.00
N TRP A 307 -3.07 3.72 19.24
CA TRP A 307 -3.47 2.51 19.96
C TRP A 307 -4.69 1.87 19.29
N PRO A 308 -4.83 0.53 19.41
CA PRO A 308 -6.11 -0.12 19.12
C PRO A 308 -7.18 0.33 20.12
N VAL A 309 -8.45 0.13 19.78
CA VAL A 309 -9.56 0.27 20.73
C VAL A 309 -9.70 -1.03 21.50
N VAL A 310 -9.45 -1.00 22.82
CA VAL A 310 -9.37 -2.21 23.65
C VAL A 310 -10.48 -2.34 24.70
N ASN A 311 -11.19 -1.25 25.01
CA ASN A 311 -12.15 -1.17 26.12
C ASN A 311 -13.52 -0.61 25.71
N SER A 312 -13.97 -0.91 24.49
CA SER A 312 -15.29 -0.46 24.03
C SER A 312 -16.41 -1.09 24.87
N PRO A 313 -17.39 -0.33 25.39
CA PRO A 313 -18.56 -0.88 26.06
C PRO A 313 -19.51 -1.62 25.11
N MET A 314 -19.21 -1.60 23.81
CA MET A 314 -19.96 -2.25 22.75
C MET A 314 -19.28 -3.54 22.25
N SER A 315 -18.11 -3.87 22.78
CA SER A 315 -17.32 -5.06 22.45
C SER A 315 -16.90 -5.73 23.74
N ILE A 316 -17.52 -6.86 24.08
CA ILE A 316 -17.32 -7.51 25.39
C ILE A 316 -16.91 -8.97 25.22
N ALA A 317 -15.91 -9.39 26.00
CA ALA A 317 -15.55 -10.79 26.14
C ALA A 317 -16.70 -11.59 26.77
N VAL A 318 -16.98 -12.77 26.23
CA VAL A 318 -18.07 -13.61 26.69
C VAL A 318 -17.58 -14.50 27.84
N SER A 319 -18.19 -14.35 29.01
CA SER A 319 -17.89 -15.18 30.18
C SER A 319 -18.44 -16.60 29.99
N GLN A 320 -17.62 -17.61 30.26
CA GLN A 320 -17.99 -19.01 30.12
C GLN A 320 -18.45 -19.59 31.47
N GLU A 321 -19.64 -20.21 31.53
CA GLU A 321 -20.07 -20.90 32.77
C GLU A 321 -19.27 -22.16 33.08
N ASP A 322 -18.52 -22.70 32.10
CA ASP A 322 -17.64 -23.85 32.29
C ASP A 322 -16.27 -23.48 32.92
N GLY A 323 -16.04 -22.19 33.22
CA GLY A 323 -14.83 -21.69 33.90
C GLY A 323 -13.54 -21.82 33.09
N LYS A 324 -13.61 -22.19 31.80
CA LYS A 324 -12.43 -22.24 30.93
C LYS A 324 -11.98 -20.84 30.55
N GLU A 325 -10.69 -20.57 30.74
CA GLU A 325 -10.03 -19.44 30.08
C GLU A 325 -10.07 -19.66 28.57
N VAL A 326 -10.36 -18.58 27.84
CA VAL A 326 -10.41 -18.61 26.38
C VAL A 326 -9.51 -17.52 25.83
N GLU A 327 -8.66 -17.90 24.88
CA GLU A 327 -7.85 -16.95 24.13
C GLU A 327 -8.73 -16.06 23.25
N GLN A 328 -8.40 -14.77 23.19
CA GLN A 328 -9.10 -13.83 22.32
C GLN A 328 -8.88 -14.19 20.85
N THR A 329 -9.95 -14.27 20.08
CA THR A 329 -9.89 -14.58 18.66
C THR A 329 -9.97 -13.35 17.79
N THR A 330 -9.24 -13.36 16.68
CA THR A 330 -9.24 -12.33 15.62
C THR A 330 -10.13 -12.72 14.44
N ALA A 331 -11.36 -13.22 14.70
CA ALA A 331 -12.25 -13.56 13.60
C ALA A 331 -12.60 -12.28 12.83
N LYS A 332 -12.56 -12.35 11.50
CA LYS A 332 -12.77 -11.18 10.65
C LYS A 332 -14.26 -10.95 10.45
N LEU A 333 -14.67 -9.69 10.43
CA LEU A 333 -15.98 -9.30 9.94
C LEU A 333 -16.05 -9.55 8.42
N ALA A 334 -17.24 -9.85 7.91
CA ALA A 334 -17.42 -9.99 6.47
C ALA A 334 -17.08 -8.65 5.77
N PRO A 335 -16.31 -8.69 4.66
CA PRO A 335 -15.93 -7.48 3.95
C PRO A 335 -17.15 -6.77 3.35
N ARG A 336 -17.22 -5.45 3.49
CA ARG A 336 -18.25 -4.62 2.88
C ARG A 336 -17.96 -4.38 1.40
N SER A 337 -18.97 -4.60 0.57
CA SER A 337 -18.92 -4.18 -0.83
C SER A 337 -19.22 -2.68 -0.95
N ALA A 338 -18.48 -1.99 -1.83
CA ALA A 338 -18.75 -0.60 -2.17
C ALA A 338 -20.15 -0.45 -2.79
N LEU A 339 -20.87 0.61 -2.45
CA LEU A 339 -22.23 0.88 -2.96
C LEU A 339 -22.25 1.12 -4.48
N ALA A 340 -21.16 1.68 -5.00
CA ALA A 340 -20.94 1.88 -6.41
C ALA A 340 -19.44 1.75 -6.67
N GLN A 341 -19.10 1.12 -7.79
CA GLN A 341 -17.77 1.18 -8.38
C GLN A 341 -17.93 1.94 -9.69
N LEU A 342 -16.94 2.77 -10.03
CA LEU A 342 -16.89 3.34 -11.37
C LEU A 342 -16.73 2.18 -12.36
N PRO A 343 -17.43 2.20 -13.51
CA PRO A 343 -17.16 1.22 -14.54
C PRO A 343 -15.67 1.33 -14.91
N PRO A 344 -14.96 0.20 -15.07
CA PRO A 344 -13.55 0.23 -15.44
C PRO A 344 -13.40 0.98 -16.76
N VAL A 345 -12.50 1.97 -16.77
CA VAL A 345 -12.25 2.82 -17.94
C VAL A 345 -11.55 2.02 -19.05
N PHE A 346 -10.86 0.95 -18.67
CA PHE A 346 -10.11 0.04 -19.52
C PHE A 346 -10.82 -1.30 -19.67
N SER A 347 -10.67 -1.93 -20.83
CA SER A 347 -11.34 -3.19 -21.15
C SER A 347 -10.41 -4.38 -20.93
N GLU A 348 -10.70 -5.16 -19.89
CA GLU A 348 -10.06 -6.46 -19.63
C GLU A 348 -10.03 -7.34 -20.87
N ALA A 349 -11.16 -7.49 -21.56
CA ALA A 349 -11.29 -8.34 -22.74
C ALA A 349 -10.41 -7.91 -23.93
N ARG A 350 -10.07 -6.61 -24.05
CA ARG A 350 -9.21 -6.13 -25.14
C ARG A 350 -7.75 -6.40 -24.82
N MET A 351 -7.32 -6.10 -23.60
CA MET A 351 -5.96 -6.40 -23.14
C MET A 351 -5.68 -7.90 -23.18
N LEU A 352 -6.63 -8.73 -22.71
CA LEU A 352 -6.49 -10.19 -22.80
C LEU A 352 -6.35 -10.66 -24.25
N LYS A 353 -7.16 -10.11 -25.18
CA LYS A 353 -7.05 -10.44 -26.60
C LYS A 353 -5.68 -10.06 -27.20
N ASP A 354 -5.13 -8.91 -26.80
CA ASP A 354 -3.79 -8.51 -27.22
C ASP A 354 -2.74 -9.50 -26.73
N ILE A 355 -2.83 -9.92 -25.46
CA ILE A 355 -1.91 -10.90 -24.86
C ILE A 355 -2.07 -12.27 -25.52
N GLU A 356 -3.29 -12.73 -25.74
CA GLU A 356 -3.58 -14.01 -26.44
C GLU A 356 -2.92 -14.07 -27.80
N TYR A 357 -2.99 -13.00 -28.59
CA TYR A 357 -2.31 -12.93 -29.87
C TYR A 357 -0.79 -12.89 -29.68
N LEU A 358 -0.27 -11.97 -28.87
CA LEU A 358 1.16 -11.75 -28.72
C LEU A 358 1.89 -12.99 -28.17
N ALA A 359 1.26 -13.72 -27.25
CA ALA A 359 1.78 -14.94 -26.64
C ALA A 359 1.33 -16.23 -27.35
N SER A 360 0.73 -16.15 -28.53
CA SER A 360 0.30 -17.34 -29.27
C SER A 360 1.47 -18.13 -29.86
N ASP A 361 1.24 -19.43 -30.08
CA ASP A 361 2.21 -20.31 -30.75
C ASP A 361 2.63 -19.79 -32.13
N GLU A 362 1.78 -19.01 -32.83
CA GLU A 362 2.09 -18.42 -34.13
C GLU A 362 3.29 -17.45 -34.05
N LEU A 363 3.47 -16.76 -32.92
CA LEU A 363 4.57 -15.82 -32.75
C LEU A 363 5.82 -16.47 -32.15
N ALA A 364 5.77 -17.78 -31.83
CA ALA A 364 6.90 -18.60 -31.39
C ALA A 364 7.78 -17.92 -30.32
N GLY A 365 7.15 -17.20 -29.38
CA GLY A 365 7.82 -16.52 -28.28
C GLY A 365 8.56 -15.23 -28.64
N ARG A 366 8.30 -14.63 -29.82
CA ARG A 366 8.79 -13.29 -30.21
C ARG A 366 10.31 -13.12 -30.04
N GLY A 367 11.06 -14.18 -30.35
CA GLY A 367 12.52 -14.19 -30.24
C GLY A 367 13.18 -13.18 -31.18
N LEU A 368 14.32 -12.64 -30.77
CA LEU A 368 15.09 -11.71 -31.59
C LEU A 368 15.40 -12.29 -32.98
N GLY A 369 15.18 -11.50 -34.03
CA GLY A 369 15.42 -11.89 -35.42
C GLY A 369 14.38 -12.84 -36.03
N THR A 370 13.33 -13.22 -35.31
CA THR A 370 12.31 -14.17 -35.81
C THR A 370 11.20 -13.50 -36.62
N GLU A 371 10.47 -14.29 -37.41
CA GLU A 371 9.24 -13.84 -38.08
C GLU A 371 8.15 -13.46 -37.06
N GLY A 372 8.05 -14.21 -35.95
CA GLY A 372 7.10 -13.93 -34.88
C GLY A 372 7.28 -12.55 -34.24
N LEU A 373 8.53 -12.12 -34.05
CA LEU A 373 8.84 -10.75 -33.60
C LEU A 373 8.39 -9.70 -34.64
N ASN A 374 8.62 -9.94 -35.93
CA ASN A 374 8.15 -9.03 -36.99
C ASN A 374 6.61 -8.93 -37.02
N LYS A 375 5.91 -10.06 -36.90
CA LYS A 375 4.43 -10.08 -36.81
C LYS A 375 3.91 -9.33 -35.58
N ALA A 376 4.63 -9.40 -34.46
CA ALA A 376 4.29 -8.60 -33.27
C ALA A 376 4.42 -7.10 -33.56
N ALA A 377 5.52 -6.68 -34.20
CA ALA A 377 5.75 -5.29 -34.55
C ALA A 377 4.64 -4.74 -35.49
N ASP A 378 4.27 -5.52 -36.52
CA ASP A 378 3.21 -5.16 -37.46
C ASP A 378 1.84 -5.06 -36.76
N TYR A 379 1.54 -5.99 -35.85
CA TYR A 379 0.33 -5.95 -35.04
C TYR A 379 0.25 -4.69 -34.18
N ILE A 380 1.33 -4.37 -33.46
CA ILE A 380 1.41 -3.19 -32.58
C ILE A 380 1.26 -1.90 -33.39
N ALA A 381 1.92 -1.79 -34.55
CA ALA A 381 1.79 -0.64 -35.44
C ALA A 381 0.34 -0.46 -35.93
N GLY A 382 -0.32 -1.57 -36.28
CA GLY A 382 -1.75 -1.57 -36.63
C GLY A 382 -2.63 -1.09 -35.47
N GLN A 383 -2.38 -1.57 -34.25
CA GLN A 383 -3.12 -1.13 -33.05
C GLN A 383 -2.88 0.35 -32.71
N PHE A 384 -1.66 0.86 -32.88
CA PHE A 384 -1.36 2.30 -32.74
C PHE A 384 -2.12 3.14 -33.76
N SER A 385 -2.15 2.71 -35.02
CA SER A 385 -2.90 3.38 -36.07
C SER A 385 -4.42 3.38 -35.79
N ASP A 386 -4.98 2.24 -35.41
CA ASP A 386 -6.39 2.09 -35.04
C ASP A 386 -6.77 2.95 -33.82
N ALA A 387 -5.84 3.11 -32.88
CA ALA A 387 -5.98 3.99 -31.72
C ALA A 387 -5.89 5.49 -32.06
N GLY A 388 -5.47 5.85 -33.28
CA GLY A 388 -5.36 7.23 -33.74
C GLY A 388 -4.05 7.92 -33.39
N LEU A 389 -3.01 7.16 -33.02
CA LEU A 389 -1.66 7.72 -32.87
C LEU A 389 -1.11 8.15 -34.23
N GLN A 390 -0.18 9.11 -34.23
CA GLN A 390 0.58 9.47 -35.43
C GLN A 390 1.89 8.70 -35.48
N PRO A 391 2.34 8.25 -36.66
CA PRO A 391 3.63 7.58 -36.82
C PRO A 391 4.81 8.51 -36.46
N CYS A 392 5.87 7.93 -35.89
CA CYS A 392 7.10 8.64 -35.53
C CYS A 392 8.37 7.75 -35.62
N GLY A 393 8.40 6.83 -36.58
CA GLY A 393 9.56 6.04 -36.96
C GLY A 393 10.51 6.78 -37.91
N ASP A 394 11.23 6.03 -38.75
CA ASP A 394 12.26 6.57 -39.64
C ASP A 394 11.69 7.43 -40.79
N GLY A 395 10.42 7.20 -41.15
CA GLY A 395 9.68 7.92 -42.18
C GLY A 395 8.51 8.75 -41.64
N PRO A 396 8.01 9.74 -42.41
CA PRO A 396 6.91 10.61 -41.96
C PRO A 396 5.58 9.90 -41.71
N ASP A 397 5.35 8.77 -42.39
CA ASP A 397 4.15 7.93 -42.26
C ASP A 397 4.51 6.51 -41.76
N ASP A 398 5.67 6.36 -41.13
CA ASP A 398 6.20 5.07 -40.68
C ASP A 398 6.21 4.98 -39.15
N TYR A 399 5.75 3.84 -38.61
CA TYR A 399 5.84 3.55 -37.17
C TYR A 399 7.18 2.91 -36.80
N PHE A 400 7.93 2.40 -37.77
CA PHE A 400 9.11 1.59 -37.48
C PHE A 400 10.38 2.45 -37.43
N GLN A 401 11.16 2.24 -36.37
CA GLN A 401 12.57 2.62 -36.31
C GLN A 401 13.40 1.34 -36.47
N THR A 402 14.09 1.20 -37.60
CA THR A 402 14.72 -0.07 -38.03
C THR A 402 16.24 0.04 -38.14
N TRP A 403 16.97 -0.92 -37.58
CA TRP A 403 18.42 -1.01 -37.73
C TRP A 403 18.92 -2.46 -37.72
N THR A 404 20.19 -2.65 -38.06
CA THR A 404 20.89 -3.93 -37.93
C THR A 404 21.85 -3.89 -36.76
N GLU A 405 21.81 -4.91 -35.90
CA GLU A 405 22.68 -5.03 -34.73
C GLU A 405 23.48 -6.33 -34.80
N LYS A 406 24.73 -6.29 -34.33
CA LYS A 406 25.55 -7.49 -34.18
C LYS A 406 25.24 -8.12 -32.82
N VAL A 407 24.83 -9.38 -32.80
CA VAL A 407 24.44 -10.12 -31.58
C VAL A 407 25.16 -11.46 -31.51
N ASP A 408 25.38 -11.97 -30.29
CA ASP A 408 26.03 -13.26 -30.04
C ASP A 408 24.97 -14.38 -29.95
N MET A 409 24.21 -14.60 -31.03
CA MET A 409 23.24 -15.69 -31.13
C MET A 409 23.89 -16.92 -31.80
N PRO A 410 23.47 -18.15 -31.46
CA PRO A 410 24.05 -19.37 -32.02
C PRO A 410 23.98 -19.49 -33.55
N ASP A 411 22.92 -18.94 -34.16
CA ASP A 411 22.60 -19.16 -35.57
C ASP A 411 22.69 -17.89 -36.44
N HIS A 412 22.82 -16.70 -35.83
CA HIS A 412 22.80 -15.41 -36.53
C HIS A 412 23.69 -14.38 -35.82
N ASP A 413 24.68 -13.84 -36.53
CA ASP A 413 25.58 -12.82 -35.94
C ASP A 413 25.05 -11.38 -36.13
N ILE A 414 24.13 -11.17 -37.07
CA ILE A 414 23.54 -9.86 -37.39
C ILE A 414 22.04 -10.02 -37.55
N VAL A 415 21.26 -9.22 -36.82
CA VAL A 415 19.80 -9.25 -36.83
C VAL A 415 19.24 -7.87 -37.14
N THR A 416 18.10 -7.83 -37.83
CA THR A 416 17.33 -6.59 -38.02
C THR A 416 16.38 -6.43 -36.85
N ILE A 417 16.40 -5.27 -36.19
CA ILE A 417 15.60 -4.93 -35.02
C ILE A 417 14.71 -3.75 -35.37
N LYS A 418 13.49 -3.70 -34.82
CA LYS A 418 12.52 -2.63 -35.04
C LYS A 418 11.90 -2.17 -33.73
N ASN A 419 11.97 -0.88 -33.42
CA ASN A 419 11.05 -0.29 -32.44
C ASN A 419 9.77 0.14 -33.16
N VAL A 420 8.64 0.17 -32.46
CA VAL A 420 7.37 0.71 -32.97
C VAL A 420 7.01 1.98 -32.21
N ILE A 421 6.87 3.11 -32.90
CA ILE A 421 6.77 4.44 -32.29
C ILE A 421 5.54 5.17 -32.81
N GLY A 422 4.62 5.49 -31.89
CA GLY A 422 3.45 6.33 -32.14
C GLY A 422 3.38 7.53 -31.22
N ILE A 423 2.73 8.62 -31.62
CA ILE A 423 2.65 9.84 -30.81
C ILE A 423 1.24 10.42 -30.73
N ILE A 424 0.98 11.17 -29.67
CA ILE A 424 -0.09 12.18 -29.59
C ILE A 424 0.59 13.55 -29.46
N PRO A 425 0.55 14.42 -30.50
CA PRO A 425 1.20 15.73 -30.45
C PRO A 425 0.66 16.61 -29.34
N GLY A 426 1.55 17.31 -28.64
CA GLY A 426 1.18 18.33 -27.66
C GLY A 426 0.61 19.58 -28.34
N ILE A 427 -0.38 20.21 -27.72
CA ILE A 427 -1.01 21.43 -28.26
C ILE A 427 -0.34 22.72 -27.77
N ASN A 428 0.53 22.65 -26.76
CA ASN A 428 1.13 23.83 -26.15
C ASN A 428 2.47 24.19 -26.82
N PRO A 429 2.58 25.37 -27.49
CA PRO A 429 3.83 25.78 -28.12
C PRO A 429 5.00 25.97 -27.15
N GLN A 430 4.74 26.17 -25.84
CA GLN A 430 5.79 26.28 -24.83
C GLN A 430 6.51 24.95 -24.56
N PHE A 431 5.87 23.82 -24.89
CA PHE A 431 6.42 22.49 -24.73
C PHE A 431 6.90 21.90 -26.07
N ASP A 432 7.19 22.74 -27.06
CA ASP A 432 7.65 22.28 -28.36
C ASP A 432 8.96 21.45 -28.28
N GLY A 433 8.91 20.27 -28.90
CA GLY A 433 9.93 19.24 -28.83
C GLY A 433 10.08 18.56 -27.45
N GLN A 434 9.25 18.87 -26.45
CA GLN A 434 9.21 18.13 -25.18
C GLN A 434 8.24 16.95 -25.27
N SER A 435 8.57 15.87 -24.56
CA SER A 435 7.77 14.65 -24.55
C SER A 435 7.66 14.02 -23.17
N VAL A 436 6.59 13.27 -22.95
CA VAL A 436 6.52 12.17 -21.97
C VAL A 436 6.59 10.88 -22.76
N VAL A 437 7.54 10.00 -22.44
CA VAL A 437 7.69 8.70 -23.11
C VAL A 437 7.01 7.62 -22.27
N ILE A 438 6.26 6.74 -22.92
CA ILE A 438 5.66 5.55 -22.32
C ILE A 438 6.17 4.36 -23.12
N GLY A 439 6.76 3.40 -22.42
CA GLY A 439 7.44 2.26 -23.04
C GLY A 439 6.99 0.93 -22.49
N ALA A 440 7.07 -0.09 -23.34
CA ALA A 440 7.07 -1.50 -22.98
C ALA A 440 7.86 -2.26 -24.05
N HIS A 441 8.59 -3.31 -23.70
CA HIS A 441 9.21 -4.15 -24.72
C HIS A 441 8.24 -5.22 -25.23
N TYR A 442 8.39 -5.62 -26.49
CA TYR A 442 7.52 -6.61 -27.13
C TYR A 442 8.25 -7.88 -27.57
N ASP A 443 9.58 -7.95 -27.45
CA ASP A 443 10.29 -9.21 -27.59
C ASP A 443 10.08 -10.12 -26.39
N SER A 444 10.42 -11.39 -26.56
CA SER A 444 10.59 -12.35 -25.47
C SER A 444 11.67 -13.36 -25.89
N HIS A 445 11.86 -14.40 -25.10
CA HIS A 445 13.00 -15.31 -25.22
C HIS A 445 12.93 -16.29 -26.40
N GLY A 446 11.87 -16.27 -27.22
CA GLY A 446 11.71 -17.16 -28.38
C GLY A 446 11.83 -18.64 -28.00
N LEU A 447 12.86 -19.30 -28.54
CA LEU A 447 13.21 -20.70 -28.23
C LEU A 447 14.19 -20.84 -27.06
N GLY A 448 14.28 -19.85 -26.18
CA GLY A 448 15.12 -19.86 -24.99
C GLY A 448 16.48 -19.17 -25.18
N TRP A 449 16.48 -17.96 -25.72
CA TRP A 449 17.63 -17.06 -25.75
C TRP A 449 17.18 -15.62 -25.48
N PRO A 450 17.95 -14.82 -24.72
CA PRO A 450 19.23 -15.14 -24.08
C PRO A 450 19.07 -15.75 -22.67
N ASP A 451 20.15 -16.32 -22.13
CA ASP A 451 20.35 -16.58 -20.69
C ASP A 451 19.24 -17.31 -19.88
N VAL A 452 18.42 -18.13 -20.57
CA VAL A 452 17.40 -19.02 -19.96
C VAL A 452 18.01 -20.28 -19.35
N LEU A 453 17.21 -20.97 -18.53
CA LEU A 453 17.56 -22.26 -17.96
C LEU A 453 17.91 -23.32 -19.02
N LYS A 454 18.99 -24.08 -18.84
CA LYS A 454 19.43 -25.14 -19.78
C LYS A 454 18.31 -26.12 -20.15
N GLY A 455 17.44 -26.46 -19.19
CA GLY A 455 16.27 -27.34 -19.42
C GLY A 455 15.11 -26.70 -20.20
N ASN A 456 15.18 -25.40 -20.47
CA ASN A 456 14.20 -24.63 -21.24
C ASN A 456 14.69 -24.27 -22.65
N LYS A 457 15.99 -24.45 -22.95
CA LYS A 457 16.52 -24.23 -24.30
C LYS A 457 15.78 -25.10 -25.33
N GLY A 458 15.41 -24.50 -26.45
CA GLY A 458 14.63 -25.12 -27.53
C GLY A 458 13.11 -25.12 -27.30
N LYS A 459 12.60 -24.67 -26.15
CA LYS A 459 11.16 -24.55 -25.88
C LYS A 459 10.70 -23.13 -26.17
N ILE A 460 9.45 -22.99 -26.62
CA ILE A 460 8.81 -21.69 -26.80
C ILE A 460 8.64 -21.02 -25.43
N HIS A 461 9.01 -19.74 -25.34
CA HIS A 461 8.76 -18.85 -24.21
C HIS A 461 7.67 -17.87 -24.64
N PRO A 462 6.39 -18.12 -24.31
CA PRO A 462 5.30 -17.31 -24.85
C PRO A 462 5.36 -15.85 -24.40
N GLY A 463 5.90 -15.57 -23.21
CA GLY A 463 6.10 -14.21 -22.73
C GLY A 463 4.77 -13.47 -22.54
N ALA A 464 3.79 -14.15 -21.93
CA ALA A 464 2.45 -13.60 -21.73
C ALA A 464 2.46 -12.46 -20.70
N ASP A 465 3.12 -12.67 -19.56
CA ASP A 465 3.38 -11.61 -18.59
C ASP A 465 4.60 -10.78 -18.97
N ASP A 466 5.66 -11.43 -19.48
CA ASP A 466 6.95 -10.83 -19.83
C ASP A 466 7.22 -10.88 -21.36
N ASN A 467 6.81 -9.88 -22.14
CA ASN A 467 6.09 -8.67 -21.71
C ASN A 467 4.89 -8.31 -22.59
N ALA A 468 4.13 -9.32 -23.03
CA ALA A 468 2.85 -9.05 -23.70
C ALA A 468 1.87 -8.28 -22.80
N SER A 469 1.95 -8.45 -21.48
CA SER A 469 1.15 -7.71 -20.50
C SER A 469 1.39 -6.20 -20.55
N GLY A 470 2.64 -5.74 -20.56
CA GLY A 470 2.99 -4.32 -20.66
C GLY A 470 2.56 -3.71 -21.98
N ILE A 471 2.75 -4.43 -23.08
CA ILE A 471 2.25 -4.02 -24.40
C ILE A 471 0.73 -3.91 -24.40
N SER A 472 0.00 -4.84 -23.78
CA SER A 472 -1.46 -4.76 -23.72
C SER A 472 -1.95 -3.51 -22.98
N VAL A 473 -1.28 -3.12 -21.88
CA VAL A 473 -1.57 -1.90 -21.14
C VAL A 473 -1.23 -0.65 -21.97
N LEU A 474 -0.09 -0.65 -22.67
CA LEU A 474 0.31 0.43 -23.58
C LEU A 474 -0.72 0.63 -24.71
N LEU A 475 -1.15 -0.45 -25.35
CA LEU A 475 -2.15 -0.45 -26.42
C LEU A 475 -3.51 0.02 -25.92
N GLU A 476 -3.95 -0.47 -24.76
CA GLU A 476 -5.25 -0.11 -24.20
C GLU A 476 -5.27 1.34 -23.71
N PHE A 477 -4.16 1.85 -23.17
CA PHE A 477 -4.00 3.27 -22.91
C PHE A 477 -4.06 4.09 -24.21
N ALA A 478 -3.35 3.68 -25.26
CA ALA A 478 -3.42 4.33 -26.57
C ALA A 478 -4.86 4.38 -27.12
N ARG A 479 -5.63 3.29 -27.04
CA ARG A 479 -7.04 3.25 -27.47
C ARG A 479 -7.93 4.23 -26.68
N LEU A 480 -7.64 4.40 -25.38
CA LEU A 480 -8.39 5.33 -24.54
C LEU A 480 -8.13 6.79 -24.96
N VAL A 481 -6.86 7.15 -25.19
CA VAL A 481 -6.45 8.55 -25.32
C VAL A 481 -6.23 9.02 -26.75
N GLY A 482 -5.81 8.16 -27.68
CA GLY A 482 -5.29 8.55 -29.00
C GLY A 482 -6.21 9.43 -29.84
N LYS A 483 -7.52 9.16 -29.84
CA LYS A 483 -8.52 9.97 -30.59
C LYS A 483 -9.14 11.11 -29.78
N LYS A 484 -8.91 11.19 -28.47
CA LYS A 484 -9.69 12.02 -27.55
C LYS A 484 -8.85 13.05 -26.81
N LEU A 485 -7.65 12.68 -26.40
CA LEU A 485 -6.79 13.51 -25.58
C LEU A 485 -6.09 14.56 -26.44
N GLN A 486 -6.04 15.79 -25.92
CA GLN A 486 -5.25 16.90 -26.48
C GLN A 486 -4.25 17.32 -25.40
N PRO A 487 -3.12 16.60 -25.25
CA PRO A 487 -2.22 16.84 -24.15
C PRO A 487 -1.46 18.17 -24.37
N GLU A 488 -1.09 18.85 -23.29
CA GLU A 488 -0.28 20.08 -23.40
C GLU A 488 1.10 19.75 -23.99
N ARG A 489 1.73 18.66 -23.52
CA ARG A 489 3.01 18.13 -24.00
C ARG A 489 2.81 16.86 -24.83
N THR A 490 3.69 16.63 -25.81
CA THR A 490 3.62 15.42 -26.64
C THR A 490 3.75 14.16 -25.79
N ILE A 491 2.94 13.15 -26.08
CA ILE A 491 3.07 11.80 -25.50
C ILE A 491 3.63 10.88 -26.59
N VAL A 492 4.74 10.22 -26.30
CA VAL A 492 5.38 9.25 -27.21
C VAL A 492 5.17 7.85 -26.66
N PHE A 493 4.58 6.98 -27.47
CA PHE A 493 4.35 5.57 -27.20
C PHE A 493 5.42 4.77 -27.93
N VAL A 494 6.17 3.95 -27.21
CA VAL A 494 7.23 3.13 -27.80
C VAL A 494 7.07 1.67 -27.38
N ALA A 495 6.95 0.79 -28.37
CA ALA A 495 7.18 -0.64 -28.16
C ALA A 495 8.64 -0.96 -28.51
N PHE A 496 9.45 -1.23 -27.49
CA PHE A 496 10.87 -1.53 -27.63
C PHE A 496 11.09 -2.98 -28.05
N SER A 497 12.11 -3.23 -28.86
CA SER A 497 12.54 -4.58 -29.18
C SER A 497 13.92 -4.86 -28.60
N ALA A 498 14.23 -6.13 -28.37
CA ALA A 498 15.52 -6.59 -27.88
C ALA A 498 15.88 -6.05 -26.49
N GLU A 499 14.89 -5.95 -25.59
CA GLU A 499 15.13 -5.68 -24.17
C GLU A 499 15.92 -6.83 -23.55
N GLU A 500 15.47 -8.06 -23.82
CA GLU A 500 16.02 -9.29 -23.26
C GLU A 500 17.49 -9.48 -23.66
N ALA A 501 17.84 -8.99 -24.84
CA ALA A 501 19.19 -8.97 -25.40
C ALA A 501 20.07 -7.82 -24.90
N GLY A 502 19.65 -7.11 -23.85
CA GLY A 502 20.40 -6.01 -23.24
C GLY A 502 19.91 -4.61 -23.62
N LYS A 503 18.60 -4.40 -23.72
CA LYS A 503 17.97 -3.07 -23.93
C LYS A 503 18.37 -2.40 -25.24
N LEU A 504 18.64 -3.18 -26.28
CA LEU A 504 19.14 -2.67 -27.55
C LEU A 504 18.15 -1.69 -28.18
N GLY A 505 16.85 -1.93 -28.04
CA GLY A 505 15.79 -1.04 -28.54
C GLY A 505 15.75 0.31 -27.86
N SER A 506 15.68 0.38 -26.53
CA SER A 506 15.67 1.66 -25.82
C SER A 506 16.98 2.42 -25.97
N LEU A 507 18.13 1.73 -25.97
CA LEU A 507 19.42 2.35 -26.26
C LEU A 507 19.48 2.95 -27.67
N HIS A 508 18.93 2.26 -28.67
CA HIS A 508 18.86 2.78 -30.03
C HIS A 508 17.93 3.99 -30.13
N TYR A 509 16.74 3.92 -29.52
CA TYR A 509 15.80 5.05 -29.46
C TYR A 509 16.47 6.30 -28.90
N ILE A 510 17.20 6.18 -27.79
CA ILE A 510 17.92 7.29 -27.17
C ILE A 510 18.95 7.94 -28.10
N ARG A 511 19.66 7.13 -28.89
CA ARG A 511 20.70 7.61 -29.81
C ARG A 511 20.14 8.32 -31.04
N GLN A 512 18.94 7.93 -31.49
CA GLN A 512 18.33 8.39 -32.75
C GLN A 512 17.15 9.36 -32.56
N ALA A 513 16.80 9.73 -31.33
CA ALA A 513 15.67 10.63 -31.06
C ALA A 513 15.96 12.06 -31.55
N GLU A 514 15.62 12.36 -32.82
CA GLU A 514 15.81 13.68 -33.42
C GLU A 514 14.59 14.60 -33.22
N LYS A 515 13.37 14.11 -33.54
CA LYS A 515 12.13 14.90 -33.51
C LYS A 515 11.71 15.30 -32.08
N TYR A 516 11.90 14.39 -31.13
CA TYR A 516 11.67 14.61 -29.70
C TYR A 516 12.94 14.24 -28.94
N PRO A 517 13.92 15.16 -28.85
CA PRO A 517 15.24 14.82 -28.34
C PRO A 517 15.19 14.43 -26.87
N ILE A 518 16.04 13.47 -26.48
CA ILE A 518 16.15 12.95 -25.11
C ILE A 518 16.40 14.07 -24.10
N SER A 519 17.19 15.08 -24.46
CA SER A 519 17.45 16.25 -23.62
C SER A 519 16.21 17.11 -23.29
N LYS A 520 15.11 16.94 -24.03
CA LYS A 520 13.81 17.58 -23.79
C LYS A 520 12.73 16.59 -23.31
N THR A 521 13.08 15.32 -23.12
CA THR A 521 12.14 14.35 -22.55
C THR A 521 11.93 14.65 -21.07
N MET A 522 10.69 14.92 -20.69
CA MET A 522 10.28 15.26 -19.33
C MET A 522 10.46 14.08 -18.38
N ALA A 523 10.01 12.91 -18.84
CA ALA A 523 10.09 11.67 -18.11
C ALA A 523 9.81 10.46 -19.01
N MET A 524 10.19 9.27 -18.54
CA MET A 524 9.78 8.00 -19.13
C MET A 524 9.09 7.09 -18.11
N ILE A 525 7.98 6.46 -18.49
CA ILE A 525 7.31 5.42 -17.70
C ILE A 525 7.41 4.10 -18.49
N ASN A 526 8.14 3.13 -17.94
CA ASN A 526 8.25 1.77 -18.45
C ASN A 526 7.16 0.88 -17.84
N ILE A 527 6.59 -0.01 -18.64
CA ILE A 527 5.57 -0.98 -18.23
C ILE A 527 6.11 -2.35 -18.58
N ASP A 528 6.43 -3.14 -17.57
CA ASP A 528 7.02 -4.45 -17.78
C ASP A 528 6.62 -5.42 -16.67
N THR A 529 6.08 -6.58 -17.08
CA THR A 529 5.64 -7.68 -16.21
C THR A 529 4.55 -7.21 -15.23
N VAL A 530 3.38 -6.87 -15.78
CA VAL A 530 2.25 -6.25 -15.06
C VAL A 530 0.97 -7.07 -15.06
N GLY A 531 1.04 -8.31 -15.54
CA GLY A 531 -0.07 -9.24 -15.74
C GLY A 531 -0.40 -10.12 -14.54
N GLN A 532 0.35 -10.08 -13.44
CA GLN A 532 0.13 -10.95 -12.26
C GLN A 532 0.06 -10.17 -10.93
N LEU A 533 -0.65 -9.03 -10.92
CA LEU A 533 -0.74 -8.13 -9.77
C LEU A 533 -1.62 -8.67 -8.62
N GLY A 534 -2.79 -9.25 -8.91
CA GLY A 534 -3.69 -9.77 -7.89
C GLY A 534 -4.14 -8.71 -6.87
N GLN A 535 -3.87 -8.95 -5.58
CA GLN A 535 -4.12 -8.00 -4.48
C GLN A 535 -2.85 -7.29 -4.01
N ASP A 536 -1.71 -7.54 -4.66
CA ASP A 536 -0.44 -6.95 -4.29
C ASP A 536 -0.39 -5.47 -4.68
N ALA A 537 0.58 -4.77 -4.09
CA ALA A 537 0.84 -3.39 -4.44
C ALA A 537 1.64 -3.30 -5.74
N LEU A 538 1.27 -2.38 -6.62
CA LEU A 538 2.04 -2.11 -7.84
C LEU A 538 3.38 -1.49 -7.43
N THR A 539 4.47 -2.13 -7.84
CA THR A 539 5.83 -1.72 -7.48
C THR A 539 6.35 -0.71 -8.50
N ILE A 540 6.93 0.38 -7.98
CA ILE A 540 7.54 1.45 -8.78
C ILE A 540 9.05 1.44 -8.53
N PHE A 541 9.82 1.06 -9.55
CA PHE A 541 11.28 1.25 -9.58
C PHE A 541 11.64 2.60 -10.18
N GLY A 542 12.88 3.05 -9.97
CA GLY A 542 13.39 4.32 -10.53
C GLY A 542 12.82 5.58 -9.88
N ASN A 543 12.01 5.46 -8.82
CA ASN A 543 11.45 6.58 -8.06
C ASN A 543 12.52 7.51 -7.47
N TYR A 544 13.76 7.04 -7.33
CA TYR A 544 14.91 7.87 -6.93
C TYR A 544 15.39 8.83 -8.03
N SER A 545 14.92 8.73 -9.28
CA SER A 545 15.42 9.52 -10.42
C SER A 545 14.89 10.96 -10.46
N ALA A 546 13.80 11.25 -9.73
CA ALA A 546 13.32 12.59 -9.48
C ALA A 546 12.53 12.69 -8.17
N ARG A 547 12.56 13.85 -7.51
CA ARG A 547 11.94 14.06 -6.19
C ARG A 547 10.43 13.88 -6.20
N GLU A 548 9.79 14.19 -7.32
CA GLU A 548 8.35 14.21 -7.45
C GLU A 548 7.73 12.82 -7.61
N TRP A 549 8.49 11.80 -8.04
CA TRP A 549 7.95 10.46 -8.30
C TRP A 549 7.19 9.88 -7.12
N VAL A 550 7.76 10.06 -5.92
CA VAL A 550 7.16 9.60 -4.68
C VAL A 550 5.76 10.17 -4.50
N HIS A 551 5.57 11.44 -4.84
CA HIS A 551 4.31 12.16 -4.69
C HIS A 551 3.33 11.86 -5.81
N ILE A 552 3.82 11.75 -7.05
CA ILE A 552 3.02 11.40 -8.23
C ILE A 552 2.33 10.06 -8.00
N PHE A 553 3.08 9.03 -7.63
CA PHE A 553 2.53 7.69 -7.44
C PHE A 553 1.73 7.54 -6.14
N ARG A 554 2.03 8.31 -5.08
CA ARG A 554 1.11 8.40 -3.92
C ARG A 554 -0.24 9.00 -4.31
N GLY A 555 -0.24 10.04 -5.16
CA GLY A 555 -1.45 10.64 -5.70
C GLY A 555 -2.22 9.68 -6.58
N ALA A 556 -1.55 9.03 -7.55
CA ALA A 556 -2.17 8.06 -8.43
C ALA A 556 -2.77 6.87 -7.66
N GLY A 557 -2.04 6.32 -6.67
CA GLY A 557 -2.56 5.27 -5.79
C GLY A 557 -3.78 5.70 -4.98
N TYR A 558 -3.78 6.93 -4.45
CA TYR A 558 -4.93 7.46 -3.72
C TYR A 558 -6.17 7.64 -4.60
N VAL A 559 -6.01 8.18 -5.82
CA VAL A 559 -7.11 8.43 -6.76
C VAL A 559 -7.71 7.14 -7.29
N THR A 560 -6.85 6.17 -7.61
CA THR A 560 -7.27 4.88 -8.20
C THR A 560 -7.69 3.85 -7.16
N GLY A 561 -7.29 4.03 -5.89
CA GLY A 561 -7.43 3.03 -4.84
C GLY A 561 -6.46 1.84 -4.98
N VAL A 562 -5.51 1.90 -5.92
CA VAL A 562 -4.51 0.86 -6.13
C VAL A 562 -3.37 1.05 -5.12
N PRO A 563 -3.05 0.04 -4.29
CA PRO A 563 -1.90 0.11 -3.40
C PRO A 563 -0.62 0.28 -4.22
N ILE A 564 0.20 1.27 -3.86
CA ILE A 564 1.49 1.53 -4.52
C ILE A 564 2.62 1.24 -3.55
N LYS A 565 3.57 0.44 -4.00
CA LYS A 565 4.84 0.21 -3.33
C LYS A 565 5.94 0.90 -4.11
N GLN A 566 6.81 1.61 -3.41
CA GLN A 566 7.95 2.28 -4.03
C GLN A 566 9.22 1.56 -3.62
N SER A 567 10.05 1.19 -4.60
CA SER A 567 11.34 0.59 -4.30
C SER A 567 12.25 1.63 -3.65
N ALA A 568 13.06 1.21 -2.68
CA ALA A 568 14.11 2.04 -2.11
C ALA A 568 15.47 1.79 -2.79
N LEU A 569 15.57 0.74 -3.61
CA LEU A 569 16.81 0.24 -4.20
C LEU A 569 16.90 0.62 -5.68
N ASP A 570 18.14 0.84 -6.15
CA ASP A 570 18.47 0.99 -7.57
C ASP A 570 18.54 -0.38 -8.26
N THR A 571 17.41 -1.08 -8.30
CA THR A 571 17.31 -2.48 -8.78
C THR A 571 16.53 -2.63 -10.08
N GLY A 572 16.03 -1.53 -10.67
CA GLY A 572 15.39 -1.53 -11.99
C GLY A 572 16.43 -1.82 -13.08
N ASN A 573 16.13 -2.78 -13.96
CA ASN A 573 17.02 -3.16 -15.06
C ASN A 573 16.29 -3.28 -16.40
N GLY A 574 15.05 -2.77 -16.51
CA GLY A 574 14.29 -2.72 -17.75
C GLY A 574 14.67 -1.51 -18.60
N ASP A 575 13.90 -1.23 -19.66
CA ASP A 575 14.15 -0.11 -20.59
C ASP A 575 14.24 1.27 -19.91
N GLU A 576 13.63 1.47 -18.73
CA GLU A 576 13.75 2.71 -17.96
C GLU A 576 15.21 3.04 -17.61
N LYS A 577 16.05 2.01 -17.42
CA LYS A 577 17.44 2.19 -17.02
C LYS A 577 18.23 2.90 -18.10
N SER A 578 17.94 2.62 -19.38
CA SER A 578 18.55 3.33 -20.52
C SER A 578 18.28 4.83 -20.44
N PHE A 579 17.06 5.23 -20.04
CA PHE A 579 16.67 6.64 -19.90
C PHE A 579 17.32 7.31 -18.68
N ILE A 580 17.37 6.61 -17.54
CA ILE A 580 18.07 7.08 -16.33
C ILE A 580 19.54 7.33 -16.65
N ASP A 581 20.20 6.41 -17.35
CA ASP A 581 21.61 6.55 -17.74
C ASP A 581 21.84 7.69 -18.74
N ALA A 582 20.82 8.03 -19.53
CA ALA A 582 20.81 9.20 -20.40
C ALA A 582 20.43 10.51 -19.68
N GLY A 583 20.19 10.48 -18.37
CA GLY A 583 19.85 11.65 -17.55
C GLY A 583 18.37 12.04 -17.55
N VAL A 584 17.49 11.20 -18.09
CA VAL A 584 16.03 11.40 -18.09
C VAL A 584 15.44 10.72 -16.86
N PRO A 585 14.65 11.42 -16.03
CA PRO A 585 13.90 10.78 -14.96
C PRO A 585 12.98 9.68 -15.52
N ALA A 586 13.15 8.45 -15.05
CA ALA A 586 12.33 7.33 -15.50
C ALA A 586 11.94 6.40 -14.35
N VAL A 587 10.85 5.69 -14.54
CA VAL A 587 10.29 4.72 -13.60
C VAL A 587 9.81 3.49 -14.34
N HIS A 588 9.72 2.37 -13.62
CA HIS A 588 9.19 1.10 -14.14
C HIS A 588 8.05 0.62 -13.23
N LEU A 589 6.90 0.35 -13.84
CA LEU A 589 5.73 -0.28 -13.22
C LEU A 589 5.86 -1.80 -13.30
N PHE A 590 5.87 -2.47 -12.15
CA PHE A 590 6.12 -3.91 -12.03
C PHE A 590 5.14 -4.58 -11.06
N SER A 591 4.60 -5.74 -11.43
CA SER A 591 3.64 -6.49 -10.60
C SER A 591 4.26 -7.58 -9.73
N GLY A 592 5.56 -7.85 -9.87
CA GLY A 592 6.26 -8.91 -9.15
C GLY A 592 6.78 -9.99 -10.10
N ALA A 593 7.94 -10.58 -9.78
CA ALA A 593 8.42 -11.76 -10.51
C ALA A 593 7.75 -13.00 -9.90
N ARG A 594 7.18 -13.85 -10.75
CA ARG A 594 6.55 -15.11 -10.33
C ARG A 594 7.42 -16.31 -10.72
N ASP A 595 6.99 -17.51 -10.33
CA ASP A 595 7.71 -18.76 -10.58
C ASP A 595 7.83 -19.14 -12.07
N ASN A 596 7.06 -18.50 -12.94
CA ASN A 596 7.06 -18.62 -14.39
C ASN A 596 7.91 -17.55 -15.12
N TYR A 597 8.53 -16.61 -14.41
CA TYR A 597 9.34 -15.53 -15.01
C TYR A 597 10.51 -16.08 -15.85
N HIS A 598 10.65 -15.62 -17.11
CA HIS A 598 11.58 -16.12 -18.13
C HIS A 598 11.44 -17.63 -18.44
N ARG A 599 10.21 -18.17 -18.47
CA ARG A 599 9.98 -19.62 -18.69
C ARG A 599 8.92 -19.93 -19.74
N PRO A 600 8.93 -21.15 -20.30
CA PRO A 600 7.85 -21.65 -21.17
C PRO A 600 6.46 -21.65 -20.52
N THR A 601 6.40 -21.60 -19.19
CA THR A 601 5.16 -21.55 -18.41
C THR A 601 4.62 -20.13 -18.24
N ASP A 602 5.30 -19.09 -18.73
CA ASP A 602 4.73 -17.75 -18.80
C ASP A 602 3.68 -17.69 -19.92
N THR A 603 2.44 -18.01 -19.55
CA THR A 603 1.34 -18.37 -20.44
C THR A 603 0.07 -17.60 -20.07
N VAL A 604 -0.84 -17.45 -21.04
CA VAL A 604 -2.03 -16.58 -20.94
C VAL A 604 -2.94 -16.94 -19.76
N ASP A 605 -3.03 -18.23 -19.38
CA ASP A 605 -3.84 -18.70 -18.26
C ASP A 605 -3.38 -18.17 -16.89
N ARG A 606 -2.18 -17.58 -16.82
CA ARG A 606 -1.64 -16.94 -15.62
C ARG A 606 -2.04 -15.47 -15.47
N ILE A 607 -2.63 -14.86 -16.49
CA ILE A 607 -2.90 -13.41 -16.51
C ILE A 607 -4.08 -13.04 -15.63
N ASP A 608 -3.86 -12.10 -14.72
CA ASP A 608 -4.86 -11.37 -13.96
C ASP A 608 -5.31 -10.12 -14.72
N THR A 609 -6.43 -10.24 -15.43
CA THR A 609 -6.99 -9.13 -16.22
C THR A 609 -7.46 -7.95 -15.36
N ALA A 610 -7.92 -8.20 -14.13
CA ALA A 610 -8.30 -7.14 -13.20
C ALA A 610 -7.06 -6.36 -12.72
N GLY A 611 -5.94 -7.06 -12.52
CA GLY A 611 -4.62 -6.49 -12.25
C GLY A 611 -4.15 -5.54 -13.37
N LEU A 612 -4.31 -5.93 -14.64
CA LEU A 612 -3.99 -5.06 -15.77
C LEU A 612 -4.77 -3.74 -15.75
N VAL A 613 -6.06 -3.78 -15.40
CA VAL A 613 -6.89 -2.56 -15.28
C VAL A 613 -6.37 -1.64 -14.18
N LYS A 614 -5.92 -2.20 -13.05
CA LYS A 614 -5.30 -1.42 -11.96
C LYS A 614 -4.03 -0.72 -12.44
N THR A 615 -3.14 -1.44 -13.13
CA THR A 615 -1.91 -0.87 -13.70
C THR A 615 -2.21 0.23 -14.73
N ALA A 616 -3.14 -0.01 -15.65
CA ALA A 616 -3.55 0.98 -16.66
C ALA A 616 -4.15 2.25 -16.02
N ALA A 617 -4.90 2.11 -14.92
CA ALA A 617 -5.43 3.24 -14.16
C ALA A 617 -4.31 4.09 -13.54
N VAL A 618 -3.32 3.46 -12.90
CA VAL A 618 -2.17 4.17 -12.34
C VAL A 618 -1.35 4.86 -13.43
N LEU A 619 -1.10 4.17 -14.55
CA LEU A 619 -0.41 4.73 -15.71
C LEU A 619 -1.09 5.99 -16.22
N LYS A 620 -2.41 5.93 -16.44
CA LYS A 620 -3.19 7.08 -16.93
C LYS A 620 -3.02 8.30 -16.04
N GLU A 621 -3.20 8.15 -14.72
CA GLU A 621 -3.09 9.28 -13.79
C GLU A 621 -1.68 9.89 -13.78
N ALA A 622 -0.63 9.05 -13.85
CA ALA A 622 0.75 9.52 -13.92
C ALA A 622 1.05 10.25 -15.24
N VAL A 623 0.63 9.68 -16.39
CA VAL A 623 0.88 10.26 -17.72
C VAL A 623 0.13 11.57 -17.90
N GLU A 624 -1.16 11.62 -17.57
CA GLU A 624 -1.96 12.85 -17.70
C GLU A 624 -1.38 13.98 -16.83
N TYR A 625 -0.95 13.65 -15.61
CA TYR A 625 -0.26 14.59 -14.75
C TYR A 625 1.02 15.13 -15.39
N LEU A 626 1.91 14.24 -15.87
CA LEU A 626 3.18 14.63 -16.49
C LEU A 626 2.97 15.43 -17.78
N ALA A 627 1.98 15.05 -18.59
CA ALA A 627 1.69 15.71 -19.86
C ALA A 627 1.13 17.12 -19.66
N ALA A 628 0.39 17.38 -18.58
CA ALA A 628 -0.18 18.68 -18.25
C ALA A 628 0.72 19.55 -17.34
N ARG A 629 1.73 18.95 -16.67
CA ARG A 629 2.59 19.65 -15.71
C ARG A 629 3.44 20.74 -16.39
N PRO A 630 3.41 21.99 -15.90
CA PRO A 630 4.26 23.06 -16.42
C PRO A 630 5.73 22.93 -16.03
N GLU A 631 6.01 22.62 -14.76
CA GLU A 631 7.36 22.55 -14.23
C GLU A 631 8.04 21.22 -14.59
N PRO A 632 9.33 21.23 -14.98
CA PRO A 632 10.07 19.99 -15.15
C PRO A 632 10.16 19.19 -13.83
N LEU A 633 10.46 17.90 -13.93
CA LEU A 633 10.78 17.11 -12.75
C LEU A 633 12.15 17.53 -12.20
N THR A 634 12.28 17.54 -10.87
CA THR A 634 13.55 17.82 -10.21
C THR A 634 14.40 16.56 -10.24
N SER A 635 15.17 16.39 -11.32
CA SER A 635 16.08 15.26 -11.48
C SER A 635 17.09 15.21 -10.32
N THR A 636 17.23 14.02 -9.77
CA THR A 636 18.19 13.67 -8.71
C THR A 636 19.36 12.85 -9.26
N LEU A 637 19.34 12.58 -10.56
CA LEU A 637 20.43 11.93 -11.28
C LEU A 637 21.62 12.88 -11.31
N THR A 638 22.79 12.40 -10.87
CA THR A 638 24.03 13.16 -11.02
C THR A 638 24.39 13.18 -12.49
N ALA A 639 24.57 14.38 -13.05
CA ALA A 639 24.95 14.55 -14.44
C ALA A 639 26.24 13.75 -14.72
N ALA A 640 26.13 12.64 -15.46
CA ALA A 640 27.27 12.04 -16.11
C ALA A 640 27.85 13.11 -17.03
N LYS A 641 28.96 13.72 -16.62
CA LYS A 641 29.69 14.68 -17.44
C LYS A 641 29.93 14.05 -18.80
N GLY A 642 29.52 14.77 -19.84
CA GLY A 642 29.66 14.35 -21.22
C GLY A 642 31.03 13.74 -21.49
N SER A 643 31.01 12.49 -21.90
CA SER A 643 32.09 11.87 -22.63
C SER A 643 31.47 10.88 -23.59
N ALA A 644 31.31 11.30 -24.84
CA ALA A 644 31.38 10.39 -25.96
C ALA A 644 32.81 9.81 -26.00
N THR A 645 33.09 8.89 -25.09
CA THR A 645 34.20 7.94 -25.19
C THR A 645 33.56 6.60 -25.06
N GLN A 646 33.73 5.79 -26.10
CA GLN A 646 33.50 4.36 -26.11
C GLN A 646 33.95 3.77 -24.77
N GLN A 647 33.01 3.48 -23.88
CA GLN A 647 33.25 2.53 -22.82
C GLN A 647 33.29 1.18 -23.51
N GLU A 648 34.48 0.61 -23.66
CA GLU A 648 34.60 -0.83 -23.84
C GLU A 648 33.78 -1.48 -22.73
N GLU A 649 32.79 -2.29 -23.11
CA GLU A 649 32.00 -3.01 -22.14
C GLU A 649 32.93 -3.83 -21.24
N PRO A 650 32.83 -3.73 -19.90
CA PRO A 650 33.48 -4.69 -19.04
C PRO A 650 32.89 -6.06 -19.41
N VAL A 651 33.74 -7.03 -19.73
CA VAL A 651 33.35 -8.41 -20.03
C VAL A 651 32.43 -8.91 -18.91
N ARG A 652 31.11 -8.91 -19.15
CA ARG A 652 30.12 -9.35 -18.18
C ARG A 652 30.26 -10.87 -18.04
N THR A 653 30.83 -11.32 -16.93
CA THR A 653 30.84 -12.74 -16.58
C THR A 653 29.42 -13.21 -16.30
N LYS A 654 28.84 -13.95 -17.25
CA LYS A 654 27.49 -14.53 -17.12
C LYS A 654 27.40 -15.47 -15.92
N ARG A 655 26.25 -15.43 -15.24
CA ARG A 655 25.94 -16.34 -14.12
C ARG A 655 25.88 -17.78 -14.64
N LYS A 656 26.69 -18.68 -14.06
CA LYS A 656 26.84 -20.07 -14.53
C LYS A 656 25.91 -21.06 -13.84
N VAL A 657 25.32 -20.68 -12.71
CA VAL A 657 24.50 -21.59 -11.89
C VAL A 657 23.17 -20.97 -11.45
N VAL A 658 22.19 -21.81 -11.17
CA VAL A 658 20.86 -21.42 -10.69
C VAL A 658 20.53 -22.15 -9.40
N LEU A 659 19.91 -21.40 -8.48
CA LEU A 659 19.41 -21.91 -7.20
C LEU A 659 17.91 -22.23 -7.27
N GLY A 660 17.16 -21.53 -8.14
CA GLY A 660 15.71 -21.68 -8.29
C GLY A 660 14.89 -20.80 -7.35
N THR A 661 15.52 -19.76 -6.79
CA THR A 661 14.86 -18.72 -6.00
C THR A 661 14.36 -17.58 -6.88
N VAL A 662 13.19 -17.05 -6.55
CA VAL A 662 12.63 -15.82 -7.10
C VAL A 662 12.74 -14.75 -6.00
N PRO A 663 13.63 -13.76 -6.16
CA PRO A 663 13.78 -12.70 -5.18
C PRO A 663 12.52 -11.85 -5.05
N ALA A 664 12.24 -11.40 -3.84
CA ALA A 664 11.33 -10.31 -3.56
C ALA A 664 12.08 -9.00 -3.83
N TYR A 665 11.92 -8.44 -5.02
CA TYR A 665 12.57 -7.21 -5.47
C TYR A 665 12.16 -5.96 -4.67
N ASP A 666 11.21 -6.14 -3.78
CA ASP A 666 10.54 -5.16 -2.96
C ASP A 666 11.04 -5.17 -1.50
N TYR A 667 11.96 -6.06 -1.14
CA TYR A 667 12.57 -6.17 0.19
C TYR A 667 13.74 -5.19 0.35
N THR A 668 13.74 -4.44 1.45
CA THR A 668 14.73 -3.38 1.73
C THR A 668 15.59 -3.68 2.97
N GLY A 669 15.45 -4.86 3.57
CA GLY A 669 16.31 -5.30 4.67
C GLY A 669 17.60 -5.92 4.16
N GLN A 670 18.48 -6.34 5.08
CA GLN A 670 19.72 -7.01 4.73
C GLN A 670 19.44 -8.44 4.22
N GLY A 671 19.97 -8.78 3.04
CA GLY A 671 19.80 -10.08 2.41
C GLY A 671 18.80 -10.08 1.26
N VAL A 672 18.50 -11.26 0.73
CA VAL A 672 17.53 -11.44 -0.36
C VAL A 672 16.34 -12.23 0.14
N LYS A 673 15.22 -11.54 0.35
CA LYS A 673 13.92 -12.17 0.63
C LYS A 673 13.42 -12.92 -0.60
N LEU A 674 12.78 -14.06 -0.40
CA LEU A 674 12.18 -14.86 -1.46
C LEU A 674 10.70 -14.55 -1.63
N ASP A 675 10.28 -14.29 -2.86
CA ASP A 675 8.87 -14.16 -3.26
C ASP A 675 8.35 -15.42 -3.97
N GLY A 676 9.27 -16.32 -4.32
CA GLY A 676 8.94 -17.60 -4.93
C GLY A 676 10.11 -18.57 -4.89
N VAL A 677 9.77 -19.85 -4.95
CA VAL A 677 10.72 -20.95 -5.10
C VAL A 677 10.22 -21.87 -6.20
N THR A 678 11.11 -22.23 -7.10
CA THR A 678 10.80 -23.06 -8.27
C THR A 678 10.70 -24.52 -7.89
N ALA A 679 9.56 -25.16 -8.16
CA ALA A 679 9.38 -26.60 -7.96
C ALA A 679 10.48 -27.43 -8.65
N GLY A 680 11.05 -28.40 -7.93
CA GLY A 680 12.13 -29.27 -8.39
C GLY A 680 13.53 -28.64 -8.41
N SER A 681 13.67 -27.36 -8.04
CA SER A 681 14.96 -26.66 -8.02
C SER A 681 15.83 -26.99 -6.80
N PRO A 682 17.13 -26.64 -6.79
CA PRO A 682 17.96 -26.78 -5.60
C PRO A 682 17.41 -26.11 -4.34
N ALA A 683 16.73 -24.96 -4.47
CA ALA A 683 16.05 -24.27 -3.37
C ALA A 683 14.84 -25.04 -2.83
N ASP A 684 14.03 -25.62 -3.74
CA ASP A 684 12.85 -26.41 -3.38
C ASP A 684 13.24 -27.72 -2.67
N LYS A 685 14.31 -28.38 -3.14
CA LYS A 685 14.85 -29.60 -2.52
C LYS A 685 15.32 -29.42 -1.08
N VAL A 686 15.65 -28.19 -0.69
CA VAL A 686 16.03 -27.84 0.69
C VAL A 686 14.95 -27.05 1.42
N GLU A 687 13.72 -27.09 0.90
CA GLU A 687 12.52 -26.53 1.54
C GLU A 687 12.62 -25.03 1.85
N LEU A 688 13.34 -24.27 1.00
CA LEU A 688 13.20 -22.81 0.99
C LEU A 688 11.79 -22.44 0.54
N GLN A 689 11.24 -21.39 1.14
CA GLN A 689 9.85 -20.98 0.96
C GLN A 689 9.74 -19.47 0.74
N ILE A 690 8.56 -19.05 0.28
CA ILE A 690 8.19 -17.64 0.21
C ILE A 690 8.32 -17.02 1.61
N GLY A 691 8.97 -15.88 1.70
CA GLY A 691 9.20 -15.17 2.97
C GLY A 691 10.60 -15.34 3.55
N ASP A 692 11.33 -16.40 3.19
CA ASP A 692 12.70 -16.63 3.67
C ASP A 692 13.64 -15.52 3.20
N ILE A 693 14.62 -15.13 4.02
CA ILE A 693 15.63 -14.12 3.66
C ILE A 693 17.01 -14.76 3.64
N ILE A 694 17.59 -14.92 2.45
CA ILE A 694 18.96 -15.43 2.31
C ILE A 694 19.94 -14.34 2.72
N VAL A 695 20.74 -14.62 3.75
CA VAL A 695 21.74 -13.68 4.31
C VAL A 695 23.17 -14.13 4.03
N ARG A 696 23.37 -15.37 3.57
CA ARG A 696 24.70 -15.92 3.26
C ARG A 696 24.64 -17.06 2.25
N ILE A 697 25.61 -17.11 1.35
CA ILE A 697 25.90 -18.28 0.49
C ILE A 697 27.39 -18.62 0.62
N GLY A 698 27.68 -19.81 1.15
CA GLY A 698 29.04 -20.20 1.53
C GLY A 698 29.64 -19.21 2.51
N GLU A 699 30.78 -18.61 2.14
CA GLU A 699 31.45 -17.56 2.91
C GLU A 699 30.98 -16.14 2.54
N THR A 700 30.16 -15.99 1.50
CA THR A 700 29.73 -14.66 1.01
C THR A 700 28.50 -14.20 1.77
N VAL A 701 28.63 -13.06 2.46
CA VAL A 701 27.49 -12.34 3.05
C VAL A 701 26.65 -11.75 1.94
N ILE A 702 25.35 -11.97 2.00
CA ILE A 702 24.38 -11.43 1.04
C ILE A 702 23.75 -10.21 1.71
N GLU A 703 24.04 -9.03 1.17
CA GLU A 703 23.50 -7.76 1.67
C GLU A 703 22.28 -7.34 0.85
N ASP A 704 22.26 -7.68 -0.44
CA ASP A 704 21.28 -7.24 -1.44
C ASP A 704 21.27 -8.18 -2.67
N LEU A 705 20.47 -7.81 -3.69
CA LEU A 705 20.37 -8.54 -4.96
C LEU A 705 21.67 -8.57 -5.77
N GLU A 706 22.49 -7.52 -5.69
CA GLU A 706 23.76 -7.43 -6.42
C GLU A 706 24.76 -8.43 -5.87
N THR A 707 24.97 -8.42 -4.56
CA THR A 707 25.84 -9.36 -3.84
C THR A 707 25.36 -10.80 -3.98
N PHE A 708 24.05 -11.04 -3.98
CA PHE A 708 23.45 -12.34 -4.30
C PHE A 708 23.79 -12.81 -5.72
N SER A 709 23.61 -11.94 -6.72
CA SER A 709 23.95 -12.24 -8.12
C SER A 709 25.43 -12.55 -8.29
N ASP A 710 26.30 -11.77 -7.65
CA ASP A 710 27.75 -11.94 -7.70
C ASP A 710 28.23 -13.22 -7.01
N ALA A 711 27.63 -13.58 -5.87
CA ALA A 711 27.90 -14.86 -5.21
C ALA A 711 27.62 -16.03 -6.17
N LEU A 712 26.50 -15.97 -6.89
CA LEU A 712 26.09 -17.02 -7.83
C LEU A 712 26.95 -17.04 -9.10
N LYS A 713 27.49 -15.90 -9.56
CA LYS A 713 28.44 -15.87 -10.70
C LYS A 713 29.76 -16.60 -10.41
N ARG A 714 30.17 -16.65 -9.13
CA ARG A 714 31.43 -17.29 -8.70
C ARG A 714 31.34 -18.81 -8.56
N LEU A 715 30.13 -19.35 -8.49
CA LEU A 715 29.87 -20.78 -8.29
C LEU A 715 29.93 -21.58 -9.60
N GLN A 716 30.25 -22.87 -9.48
CA GLN A 716 30.24 -23.84 -10.58
C GLN A 716 29.10 -24.85 -10.40
N ALA A 717 28.55 -25.35 -11.51
CA ALA A 717 27.49 -26.35 -11.48
C ALA A 717 27.99 -27.63 -10.80
N GLY A 718 27.16 -28.23 -9.95
CA GLY A 718 27.52 -29.39 -9.13
C GLY A 718 28.29 -29.04 -7.84
N ALA A 719 28.50 -27.75 -7.55
CA ALA A 719 29.06 -27.34 -6.27
C ALA A 719 28.02 -27.46 -5.15
N GLU A 720 28.41 -28.11 -4.06
CA GLU A 720 27.66 -28.10 -2.80
C GLU A 720 27.89 -26.75 -2.09
N ILE A 721 26.82 -26.06 -1.75
CA ILE A 721 26.86 -24.77 -1.06
C ILE A 721 26.01 -24.80 0.20
N ALA A 722 26.51 -24.15 1.25
CA ALA A 722 25.72 -23.83 2.44
C ALA A 722 24.97 -22.52 2.21
N ILE A 723 23.67 -22.50 2.51
CA ILE A 723 22.82 -21.32 2.44
C ILE A 723 22.36 -21.03 3.86
N VAL A 724 22.62 -19.81 4.32
CA VAL A 724 22.10 -19.30 5.58
C VAL A 724 20.95 -18.36 5.28
N TYR A 725 19.80 -18.63 5.88
CA TYR A 725 18.58 -17.84 5.69
C TYR A 725 17.84 -17.59 7.00
N MET A 726 17.06 -16.52 7.02
CA MET A 726 16.18 -16.16 8.14
C MET A 726 14.74 -16.52 7.80
N ARG A 727 14.05 -17.17 8.75
CA ARG A 727 12.60 -17.42 8.71
C ARG A 727 12.02 -17.04 10.07
N ASP A 728 11.05 -16.13 10.07
CA ASP A 728 10.40 -15.61 11.29
C ASP A 728 11.40 -15.16 12.39
N GLY A 729 12.50 -14.52 11.97
CA GLY A 729 13.55 -14.03 12.87
C GLY A 729 14.54 -15.08 13.39
N THR A 730 14.41 -16.35 12.97
CA THR A 730 15.32 -17.45 13.33
C THR A 730 16.26 -17.77 12.16
N GLU A 731 17.55 -17.97 12.45
CA GLU A 731 18.56 -18.34 11.45
C GLU A 731 18.57 -19.87 11.20
N TYR A 732 18.56 -20.26 9.93
CA TYR A 732 18.64 -21.65 9.47
C TYR A 732 19.81 -21.80 8.51
N THR A 733 20.36 -23.03 8.42
CA THR A 733 21.41 -23.37 7.46
C THR A 733 21.04 -24.66 6.74
N VAL A 734 21.07 -24.63 5.41
CA VAL A 734 20.81 -25.79 4.54
C VAL A 734 21.93 -25.95 3.53
N ASN A 735 22.21 -27.20 3.13
CA ASN A 735 23.18 -27.49 2.07
C ASN A 735 22.45 -27.94 0.81
N THR A 736 22.79 -27.36 -0.34
CA THR A 736 22.22 -27.73 -1.63
C THR A 736 23.28 -27.75 -2.71
N GLU A 737 23.03 -28.51 -3.77
CA GLU A 737 23.87 -28.58 -4.96
C GLU A 737 23.31 -27.63 -6.03
N VAL A 738 24.07 -26.60 -6.41
CA VAL A 738 23.65 -25.67 -7.45
C VAL A 738 23.73 -26.29 -8.84
N VAL A 739 22.72 -26.07 -9.67
CA VAL A 739 22.64 -26.63 -11.02
C VAL A 739 23.10 -25.62 -12.07
N GLU A 740 23.55 -26.10 -13.22
CA GLU A 740 23.97 -25.25 -14.34
C GLU A 740 22.81 -24.37 -14.83
N ARG A 741 23.10 -23.08 -15.07
CA ARG A 741 22.15 -22.12 -15.63
C ARG A 741 21.80 -22.49 -17.06
#